data_AF-A0A945CTB3-F1
#
_entry.id   AF-A0A945CTB3-F1
#
_cell.length_a   1.000
_cell.length_b   1.000
_cell.length_c   1.000
_cell.angle_alpha   90.00
_cell.angle_beta   90.00
_cell.angle_gamma   90.00
#
_symmetry.space_group_name_H-M   'P 1'
#
loop_
_entity.id
_entity.type
_entity.pdbx_description
1 polymer ?
#
loop_
_entity_poly.entity_id
_entity_poly.type
_entity_poly.pdbx_seq_one_letter_code
_entity_poly.pdbx_strand_id
1 'polypeptide(L)'
;MIDSIFIGITGVRSHQTRLNVISNNIANINTTAFKGGRASFSEVMSKTLDEGQPARGENAATNPRQSGLGVEVSSIDTVQTQGTLQYTGIETDLGIEGDGFFILGDSANRFYSRDGTFDFDVNGQLYDPGTGLVVQGNLANADGSFRSETEDVVIPLDRESEARATEQIRLSGNLNASGTGSGGTVWGTDTGFGLPARVVSSPNPGFPLDLSDLESAGLKVTLQQAGGISESTLNIPTKAYEQRTDLIAELNSLISANGTLKNRVLFKTNELGELILRTVEGGEDITLKVDNANPDINVASRLGFAADTEVQGQRAADTDLINSLANVGQNLTQGDILRFSGVKPNGERFDGSFTFEPDTSDTVEDLFKVIENIYGGVQAGLDPDTGQLILTDEVSGDRVVGFELNFSLLDTGNGSGIFGQEPPFEFSTNTQIYDEKGNSHSLTVSFTKSVVDNEWSWVGTVDGLTPEAGNNGKAIFNEDGTLRTFEAADGSNLLFTPSDGTPQLSIAIDASSTEQLGGLTQFVAPSSASVREQDGRGAGTLVSVNVESNGNIVGLFSNGSAENLARVALASFSNVGGMKRQGGNLFIQTQSSGQPVLGAAESTVQGSIRSGSIEMSNVDLAHEFTNMITTQRGFQASARSITTSDELLNEVVNLKR
;
A
#
# COMPACT_ATOMS: atom_id res chain seq x y z
N MET A 1 -4.49 62.79 -61.67
CA MET A 1 -3.57 63.57 -60.81
C MET A 1 -4.15 63.77 -59.41
N ILE A 2 -5.40 64.23 -59.26
CA ILE A 2 -6.09 64.22 -57.94
C ILE A 2 -6.22 62.79 -57.39
N ASP A 3 -6.59 61.82 -58.23
CA ASP A 3 -6.67 60.40 -57.85
C ASP A 3 -5.33 59.84 -57.33
N SER A 4 -4.20 60.28 -57.90
CA SER A 4 -2.86 59.86 -57.51
C SER A 4 -2.47 60.35 -56.11
N ILE A 5 -2.87 61.58 -55.76
CA ILE A 5 -2.67 62.12 -54.41
C ILE A 5 -3.53 61.36 -53.39
N PHE A 6 -4.79 61.06 -53.74
CA PHE A 6 -5.68 60.29 -52.87
C PHE A 6 -5.16 58.86 -52.62
N ILE A 7 -4.70 58.18 -53.67
CA ILE A 7 -4.04 56.86 -53.57
C ILE A 7 -2.78 56.95 -52.68
N GLY A 8 -1.97 58.01 -52.83
CA GLY A 8 -0.82 58.25 -51.97
C GLY A 8 -1.19 58.43 -50.50
N ILE A 9 -2.22 59.24 -50.20
CA ILE A 9 -2.68 59.50 -48.83
C ILE A 9 -3.22 58.24 -48.15
N THR A 10 -4.01 57.44 -48.88
CA THR A 10 -4.54 56.17 -48.36
C THR A 10 -3.42 55.16 -48.08
N GLY A 11 -2.39 55.10 -48.93
CA GLY A 11 -1.17 54.32 -48.68
C GLY A 11 -0.40 54.77 -47.44
N VAL A 12 -0.18 56.07 -47.27
CA VAL A 12 0.49 56.67 -46.09
C VAL A 12 -0.23 56.29 -44.80
N ARG A 13 -1.57 56.41 -44.75
CA ARG A 13 -2.39 56.06 -43.58
C ARG A 13 -2.33 54.57 -43.27
N SER A 14 -2.49 53.72 -44.28
CA SER A 14 -2.44 52.27 -44.13
C SER A 14 -1.07 51.79 -43.63
N HIS A 15 0.03 52.35 -44.16
CA HIS A 15 1.37 52.08 -43.65
C HIS A 15 1.60 52.61 -42.22
N GLN A 16 1.03 53.75 -41.85
CA GLN A 16 1.11 54.25 -40.47
C GLN A 16 0.41 53.30 -39.48
N THR A 17 -0.79 52.80 -39.82
CA THR A 17 -1.49 51.81 -38.99
C THR A 17 -0.68 50.53 -38.86
N ARG A 18 -0.08 50.05 -39.97
CA ARG A 18 0.81 48.87 -39.94
C ARG A 18 2.02 49.10 -39.04
N LEU A 19 2.67 50.26 -39.11
CA LEU A 19 3.79 50.63 -38.24
C LEU A 19 3.38 50.63 -36.77
N ASN A 20 2.19 51.14 -36.43
CA ASN A 20 1.70 51.13 -35.06
C ASN A 20 1.52 49.71 -34.52
N VAL A 21 0.98 48.79 -35.33
CA VAL A 21 0.82 47.38 -34.95
C VAL A 21 2.18 46.71 -34.76
N ILE A 22 3.11 46.87 -35.69
CA ILE A 22 4.48 46.33 -35.57
C ILE A 22 5.19 46.89 -34.34
N SER A 23 5.08 48.19 -34.10
CA SER A 23 5.70 48.85 -32.94
C SER A 23 5.13 48.33 -31.62
N ASN A 24 3.81 48.07 -31.59
CA ASN A 24 3.16 47.47 -30.43
C ASN A 24 3.61 46.02 -30.19
N ASN A 25 3.78 45.22 -31.26
CA ASN A 25 4.33 43.87 -31.16
C ASN A 25 5.75 43.88 -30.58
N ILE A 26 6.63 44.74 -31.10
CA ILE A 26 8.02 44.87 -30.61
C ILE A 26 8.05 45.31 -29.14
N ALA A 27 7.20 46.26 -28.76
CA ALA A 27 7.14 46.75 -27.38
C ALA A 27 6.71 45.66 -26.38
N ASN A 28 5.90 44.69 -26.80
CA ASN A 28 5.35 43.62 -25.96
C ASN A 28 6.01 42.26 -26.20
N ILE A 29 7.24 42.23 -26.71
CA ILE A 29 7.96 40.97 -26.96
C ILE A 29 8.33 40.24 -25.66
N ASN A 30 8.59 40.98 -24.58
CA ASN A 30 8.94 40.41 -23.27
C ASN A 30 7.71 40.26 -22.36
N THR A 31 6.54 40.70 -22.81
CA THR A 31 5.28 40.54 -22.06
C THR A 31 4.87 39.08 -22.14
N THR A 32 4.57 38.48 -21.00
CA THR A 32 4.05 37.11 -20.90
C THR A 32 2.73 37.01 -21.65
N ALA A 33 2.51 35.88 -22.30
CA ALA A 33 1.31 35.50 -23.04
C ALA A 33 0.82 36.52 -24.09
N PHE A 34 1.67 37.46 -24.52
CA PHE A 34 1.28 38.46 -25.50
C PHE A 34 1.11 37.83 -26.88
N LYS A 35 -0.02 38.14 -27.51
CA LYS A 35 -0.35 37.70 -28.86
C LYS A 35 -0.10 38.83 -29.85
N GLY A 36 0.68 38.59 -30.88
CA GLY A 36 0.98 39.58 -31.93
C GLY A 36 -0.28 40.03 -32.69
N GLY A 37 -0.33 41.30 -33.03
CA GLY A 37 -1.33 41.86 -33.95
C GLY A 37 -0.85 41.79 -35.39
N ARG A 38 -1.77 41.58 -36.34
CA ARG A 38 -1.50 41.61 -37.78
C ARG A 38 -2.51 42.50 -38.49
N ALA A 39 -2.03 43.53 -39.17
CA ALA A 39 -2.85 44.39 -40.03
C ALA A 39 -2.99 43.78 -41.44
N SER A 40 -4.23 43.63 -41.91
CA SER A 40 -4.56 43.24 -43.28
C SER A 40 -5.07 44.46 -44.06
N PHE A 41 -4.93 44.42 -45.38
CA PHE A 41 -5.30 45.55 -46.26
C PHE A 41 -6.15 45.07 -47.42
N SER A 42 -7.06 45.91 -47.88
CA SER A 42 -7.88 45.69 -49.08
C SER A 42 -7.91 46.93 -49.96
N GLU A 43 -8.14 46.75 -51.26
CA GLU A 43 -8.39 47.88 -52.15
C GLU A 43 -9.70 48.59 -51.77
N VAL A 44 -9.72 49.92 -51.80
CA VAL A 44 -10.91 50.70 -51.42
C VAL A 44 -12.02 50.53 -52.46
N MET A 45 -11.68 50.75 -53.74
CA MET A 45 -12.61 50.68 -54.85
C MET A 45 -11.83 50.64 -56.17
N SER A 46 -12.34 49.93 -57.17
CA SER A 46 -11.83 49.96 -58.54
C SER A 46 -12.75 50.78 -59.44
N LYS A 47 -12.22 51.76 -60.18
CA LYS A 47 -12.95 52.50 -61.20
C LYS A 47 -12.81 51.80 -62.55
N THR A 48 -13.91 51.30 -63.11
CA THR A 48 -13.93 50.78 -64.49
C THR A 48 -13.89 51.94 -65.48
N LEU A 49 -12.84 51.99 -66.28
CA LEU A 49 -12.62 52.97 -67.34
C LEU A 49 -13.23 52.50 -68.66
N ASP A 50 -13.23 51.19 -68.90
CA ASP A 50 -13.85 50.56 -70.07
C ASP A 50 -14.29 49.15 -69.70
N GLU A 51 -15.49 48.76 -70.13
CA GLU A 51 -15.99 47.40 -69.92
C GLU A 51 -15.42 46.46 -70.97
N GLY A 52 -15.12 45.22 -70.57
CA GLY A 52 -14.66 44.22 -71.52
C GLY A 52 -15.75 43.90 -72.53
N GLN A 53 -15.42 43.93 -73.82
CA GLN A 53 -16.38 43.61 -74.87
C GLN A 53 -16.18 42.17 -75.36
N PRO A 54 -17.26 41.41 -75.59
CA PRO A 54 -17.16 40.08 -76.18
C PRO A 54 -16.69 40.18 -77.64
N ALA A 55 -16.02 39.13 -78.13
CA ALA A 55 -15.55 39.07 -79.51
C ALA A 55 -16.71 39.25 -80.51
N ARG A 56 -16.53 40.12 -81.50
CA ARG A 56 -17.51 40.38 -82.58
C ARG A 56 -16.79 40.44 -83.93
N GLY A 57 -17.19 39.56 -84.86
CA GLY A 57 -16.60 39.48 -86.21
C GLY A 57 -15.16 38.96 -86.19
N GLU A 58 -14.26 39.63 -86.91
CA GLU A 58 -12.82 39.30 -86.94
C GLU A 58 -12.03 39.87 -85.73
N ASN A 59 -12.68 40.57 -84.80
CA ASN A 59 -12.01 41.15 -83.62
C ASN A 59 -12.17 40.27 -82.37
N ALA A 60 -11.07 40.07 -81.65
CA ALA A 60 -11.02 39.35 -80.38
C ALA A 60 -11.68 40.13 -79.22
N ALA A 61 -12.04 39.42 -78.15
CA ALA A 61 -12.60 40.02 -76.94
C ALA A 61 -11.58 40.97 -76.28
N THR A 62 -12.07 42.06 -75.70
CA THR A 62 -11.25 43.02 -74.97
C THR A 62 -11.43 42.85 -73.46
N ASN A 63 -10.34 43.03 -72.71
CA ASN A 63 -10.39 42.97 -71.24
C ASN A 63 -10.94 44.29 -70.67
N PRO A 64 -11.69 44.23 -69.55
CA PRO A 64 -12.10 45.44 -68.84
C PRO A 64 -10.86 46.19 -68.34
N ARG A 65 -10.88 47.51 -68.49
CA ARG A 65 -9.82 48.40 -68.00
C ARG A 65 -10.28 49.01 -66.69
N GLN A 66 -9.62 48.66 -65.60
CA GLN A 66 -9.95 49.17 -64.27
C GLN A 66 -8.73 49.82 -63.62
N SER A 67 -8.97 50.83 -62.80
CA SER A 67 -7.94 51.52 -61.99
C SER A 67 -8.33 51.46 -60.52
N GLY A 68 -7.42 51.01 -59.66
CA GLY A 68 -7.61 51.05 -58.20
C GLY A 68 -7.61 52.48 -57.67
N LEU A 69 -8.40 52.73 -56.63
CA LEU A 69 -8.54 54.04 -55.96
C LEU A 69 -7.85 54.11 -54.59
N GLY A 70 -6.95 53.16 -54.30
CA GLY A 70 -6.11 53.17 -53.10
C GLY A 70 -6.33 51.95 -52.22
N VAL A 71 -5.85 52.04 -50.98
CA VAL A 71 -5.80 50.93 -50.02
C VAL A 71 -6.34 51.35 -48.65
N GLU A 72 -7.11 50.48 -48.01
CA GLU A 72 -7.60 50.65 -46.64
C GLU A 72 -7.21 49.45 -45.77
N VAL A 73 -7.20 49.68 -44.45
CA VAL A 73 -7.00 48.61 -43.46
C VAL A 73 -8.28 47.79 -43.35
N SER A 74 -8.23 46.52 -43.72
CA SER A 74 -9.40 45.63 -43.70
C SER A 74 -9.66 45.09 -42.29
N SER A 75 -8.61 44.64 -41.60
CA SER A 75 -8.70 44.14 -40.23
C SER A 75 -7.37 44.30 -39.48
N ILE A 76 -7.44 44.28 -38.15
CA ILE A 76 -6.29 44.07 -37.27
C ILE A 76 -6.60 42.85 -36.42
N ASP A 77 -6.06 41.71 -36.82
CA ASP A 77 -6.36 40.43 -36.20
C ASP A 77 -5.30 40.08 -35.15
N THR A 78 -5.71 39.34 -34.12
CA THR A 78 -4.78 38.76 -33.14
C THR A 78 -4.32 37.40 -33.62
N VAL A 79 -3.02 37.19 -33.72
CA VAL A 79 -2.42 35.90 -34.05
C VAL A 79 -2.36 35.07 -32.77
N GLN A 80 -3.24 34.07 -32.64
CA GLN A 80 -3.40 33.25 -31.44
C GLN A 80 -2.48 32.02 -31.39
N THR A 81 -1.42 31.99 -32.20
CA THR A 81 -0.45 30.88 -32.16
C THR A 81 0.25 30.83 -30.80
N GLN A 82 0.65 29.64 -30.38
CA GLN A 82 1.35 29.43 -29.12
C GLN A 82 2.76 30.06 -29.16
N GLY A 83 3.16 30.72 -28.08
CA GLY A 83 4.52 31.16 -27.82
C GLY A 83 5.37 30.06 -27.18
N THR A 84 6.63 30.34 -26.90
CA THR A 84 7.49 29.39 -26.17
C THR A 84 7.13 29.36 -24.70
N LEU A 85 7.03 28.17 -24.11
CA LEU A 85 6.90 28.02 -22.66
C LEU A 85 8.27 28.15 -21.99
N GLN A 86 8.37 29.03 -21.00
CA GLN A 86 9.58 29.23 -20.19
C GLN A 86 9.34 28.67 -18.79
N TYR A 87 10.27 27.85 -18.30
CA TYR A 87 10.22 27.34 -16.93
C TYR A 87 10.65 28.43 -15.93
N THR A 88 9.84 28.66 -14.90
CA THR A 88 10.06 29.67 -13.85
C THR A 88 10.44 29.06 -12.50
N GLY A 89 10.06 27.80 -12.25
CA GLY A 89 10.29 27.12 -10.99
C GLY A 89 9.28 27.45 -9.88
N ILE A 90 8.26 28.27 -10.17
CA ILE A 90 7.18 28.60 -9.24
C ILE A 90 5.96 27.75 -9.61
N GLU A 91 5.51 26.85 -8.72
CA GLU A 91 4.45 25.87 -9.02
C GLU A 91 3.11 26.52 -9.41
N THR A 92 2.84 27.73 -8.93
CA THR A 92 1.64 28.51 -9.25
C THR A 92 1.68 29.16 -10.63
N ASP A 93 2.84 29.23 -11.28
CA ASP A 93 2.94 29.67 -12.66
C ASP A 93 2.47 28.54 -13.59
N LEU A 94 1.39 28.78 -14.32
CA LEU A 94 0.76 27.80 -15.18
C LEU A 94 0.86 28.19 -16.66
N GLY A 95 1.54 27.34 -17.44
CA GLY A 95 1.60 27.46 -18.88
C GLY A 95 0.57 26.55 -19.52
N ILE A 96 -0.01 26.93 -20.65
CA ILE A 96 -0.89 26.01 -21.40
C ILE A 96 -0.19 25.60 -22.69
N GLU A 97 -0.15 24.29 -22.92
CA GLU A 97 0.33 23.69 -24.15
C GLU A 97 -0.86 23.29 -25.03
N GLY A 98 -0.91 23.82 -26.25
CA GLY A 98 -2.05 23.67 -27.15
C GLY A 98 -3.21 24.66 -26.91
N ASP A 99 -4.39 24.27 -27.37
CA ASP A 99 -5.56 25.16 -27.41
C ASP A 99 -6.25 25.29 -26.04
N GLY A 100 -6.67 26.52 -25.70
CA GLY A 100 -7.46 26.81 -24.50
C GLY A 100 -7.30 28.27 -24.08
N PHE A 101 -7.89 28.65 -22.95
CA PHE A 101 -7.68 29.90 -22.22
C PHE A 101 -7.98 29.64 -20.74
N PHE A 102 -7.22 30.26 -19.84
CA PHE A 102 -7.61 30.37 -18.44
C PHE A 102 -8.85 31.25 -18.32
N ILE A 103 -9.70 30.94 -17.36
CA ILE A 103 -10.93 31.68 -17.11
C ILE A 103 -10.70 32.49 -15.83
N LEU A 104 -10.83 33.81 -15.92
CA LEU A 104 -10.58 34.77 -14.86
C LEU A 104 -11.84 35.59 -14.58
N GLY A 105 -12.06 35.97 -13.33
CA GLY A 105 -13.17 36.84 -12.92
C GLY A 105 -14.14 36.11 -12.01
N ASP A 106 -15.44 36.36 -12.18
CA ASP A 106 -16.51 35.76 -11.39
C ASP A 106 -17.53 35.04 -12.28
N SER A 107 -18.58 34.50 -11.68
CA SER A 107 -19.67 33.82 -12.41
C SER A 107 -20.47 34.74 -13.33
N ALA A 108 -20.40 36.07 -13.17
CA ALA A 108 -21.14 37.06 -13.94
C ALA A 108 -20.30 37.71 -15.07
N ASN A 109 -19.00 37.92 -14.84
CA ASN A 109 -18.05 38.58 -15.72
C ASN A 109 -16.81 37.70 -15.88
N ARG A 110 -16.80 36.91 -16.95
CA ARG A 110 -15.69 36.03 -17.31
C ARG A 110 -14.78 36.70 -18.32
N PHE A 111 -13.50 36.73 -17.99
CA PHE A 111 -12.38 37.10 -18.83
C PHE A 111 -11.57 35.86 -19.16
N TYR A 112 -10.88 35.91 -20.28
CA TYR A 112 -10.08 34.80 -20.79
C TYR A 112 -8.65 35.27 -20.97
N SER A 113 -7.69 34.50 -20.46
CA SER A 113 -6.27 34.84 -20.57
C SER A 113 -5.44 33.63 -20.98
N ARG A 114 -4.29 33.90 -21.60
CA ARG A 114 -3.21 32.91 -21.77
C ARG A 114 -2.10 33.11 -20.74
N ASP A 115 -2.15 34.22 -20.03
CA ASP A 115 -1.21 34.53 -18.95
C ASP A 115 -1.59 33.71 -17.73
N GLY A 116 -0.59 33.01 -17.18
CA GLY A 116 -0.78 32.11 -16.04
C GLY A 116 0.17 32.42 -14.89
N THR A 117 0.58 33.68 -14.76
CA THR A 117 1.27 34.20 -13.57
C THR A 117 0.29 34.27 -12.42
N PHE A 118 0.00 33.14 -11.77
CA PHE A 118 -0.95 33.09 -10.67
C PHE A 118 -0.25 33.05 -9.31
N ASP A 119 -0.95 33.55 -8.31
CA ASP A 119 -0.54 33.51 -6.90
C ASP A 119 -1.77 33.21 -6.02
N PHE A 120 -1.54 32.82 -4.77
CA PHE A 120 -2.61 32.62 -3.80
C PHE A 120 -2.80 33.87 -2.94
N ASP A 121 -4.04 34.31 -2.78
CA ASP A 121 -4.38 35.40 -1.87
C ASP A 121 -4.44 34.93 -0.40
N VAL A 122 -4.65 35.86 0.53
CA VAL A 122 -4.80 35.55 1.96
C VAL A 122 -6.01 34.67 2.28
N ASN A 123 -7.00 34.60 1.40
CA ASN A 123 -8.18 33.76 1.53
C ASN A 123 -8.00 32.40 0.82
N GLY A 124 -6.83 32.14 0.24
CA GLY A 124 -6.53 30.92 -0.52
C GLY A 124 -7.08 30.90 -1.94
N GLN A 125 -7.56 32.02 -2.48
CA GLN A 125 -8.02 32.13 -3.86
C GLN A 125 -6.83 32.21 -4.82
N LEU A 126 -6.83 31.37 -5.86
CA LEU A 126 -5.85 31.48 -6.93
C LEU A 126 -6.21 32.68 -7.81
N TYR A 127 -5.37 33.70 -7.87
CA TYR A 127 -5.64 34.94 -8.58
C TYR A 127 -4.46 35.38 -9.45
N ASP A 128 -4.73 36.22 -10.44
CA ASP A 128 -3.71 36.91 -11.22
C ASP A 128 -3.32 38.23 -10.51
N PRO A 129 -2.06 38.37 -10.04
CA PRO A 129 -1.60 39.59 -9.36
C PRO A 129 -1.63 40.85 -10.23
N GLY A 130 -1.58 40.72 -11.56
CA GLY A 130 -1.60 41.86 -12.48
C GLY A 130 -2.99 42.49 -12.62
N THR A 131 -4.05 41.68 -12.54
CA THR A 131 -5.43 42.13 -12.75
C THR A 131 -6.30 42.08 -11.50
N GLY A 132 -5.90 41.29 -10.49
CA GLY A 132 -6.68 41.03 -9.28
C GLY A 132 -7.87 40.07 -9.51
N LEU A 133 -7.94 39.42 -10.68
CA LEU A 133 -9.03 38.51 -11.03
C LEU A 133 -8.73 37.09 -10.55
N VAL A 134 -9.77 36.40 -10.07
CA VAL A 134 -9.67 35.03 -9.54
C VAL A 134 -9.80 34.01 -10.68
N VAL A 135 -9.03 32.92 -10.60
CA VAL A 135 -9.07 31.79 -11.52
C VAL A 135 -10.30 30.93 -11.23
N GLN A 136 -10.99 30.56 -12.29
CA GLN A 136 -12.20 29.73 -12.23
C GLN A 136 -11.88 28.26 -12.51
N GLY A 137 -12.58 27.36 -11.84
CA GLY A 137 -12.31 25.93 -11.87
C GLY A 137 -13.43 25.10 -11.25
N ASN A 138 -13.15 23.83 -10.98
CA ASN A 138 -14.06 22.94 -10.26
C ASN A 138 -13.44 22.61 -8.90
N LEU A 139 -14.17 22.83 -7.81
CA LEU A 139 -13.73 22.40 -6.48
C LEU A 139 -13.91 20.88 -6.31
N ALA A 140 -13.03 20.25 -5.55
CA ALA A 140 -13.19 18.85 -5.16
C ALA A 140 -14.13 18.72 -3.96
N ASN A 141 -14.95 17.68 -3.95
CA ASN A 141 -15.74 17.24 -2.80
C ASN A 141 -14.84 16.45 -1.83
N ALA A 142 -15.36 16.11 -0.64
CA ALA A 142 -14.63 15.35 0.37
C ALA A 142 -14.19 13.95 -0.09
N ASP A 143 -14.83 13.40 -1.13
CA ASP A 143 -14.48 12.12 -1.77
C ASP A 143 -13.41 12.25 -2.87
N GLY A 144 -12.89 13.45 -3.12
CA GLY A 144 -11.93 13.73 -4.18
C GLY A 144 -12.54 13.85 -5.59
N SER A 145 -13.88 13.76 -5.73
CA SER A 145 -14.58 14.00 -7.00
C SER A 145 -14.74 15.49 -7.27
N PHE A 146 -14.62 15.90 -8.54
CA PHE A 146 -14.80 17.31 -8.90
C PHE A 146 -16.27 17.65 -9.15
N ARG A 147 -16.71 18.80 -8.62
CA ARG A 147 -18.03 19.36 -8.92
C ARG A 147 -18.16 19.67 -10.41
N SER A 148 -19.38 19.58 -10.94
CA SER A 148 -19.64 19.90 -12.35
C SER A 148 -19.68 21.41 -12.63
N GLU A 149 -19.94 22.23 -11.62
CA GLU A 149 -20.07 23.68 -11.76
C GLU A 149 -18.69 24.36 -11.73
N THR A 150 -18.53 25.39 -12.57
CA THR A 150 -17.32 26.21 -12.60
C THR A 150 -17.48 27.37 -11.63
N GLU A 151 -16.65 27.39 -10.59
CA GLU A 151 -16.63 28.35 -9.48
C GLU A 151 -15.19 28.85 -9.24
N ASP A 152 -15.03 29.82 -8.34
CA ASP A 152 -13.72 30.34 -7.92
C ASP A 152 -12.84 29.23 -7.33
N VAL A 153 -11.59 29.13 -7.78
CA VAL A 153 -10.61 28.19 -7.22
C VAL A 153 -10.11 28.73 -5.89
N VAL A 154 -10.68 28.20 -4.80
CA VAL A 154 -10.30 28.53 -3.43
C VAL A 154 -9.70 27.31 -2.74
N ILE A 155 -8.45 27.44 -2.34
CA ILE A 155 -7.68 26.43 -1.60
C ILE A 155 -7.29 27.05 -0.26
N PRO A 156 -7.98 26.70 0.84
CA PRO A 156 -7.59 27.19 2.14
C PRO A 156 -6.18 26.68 2.47
N LEU A 157 -5.23 27.60 2.64
CA LEU A 157 -3.84 27.24 2.92
C LEU A 157 -3.65 26.67 4.33
N ASP A 158 -4.56 27.00 5.25
CA ASP A 158 -4.65 26.44 6.61
C ASP A 158 -5.48 25.15 6.67
N ARG A 159 -5.75 24.51 5.52
CA ARG A 159 -6.55 23.28 5.49
C ARG A 159 -5.81 22.14 6.15
N GLU A 160 -6.47 21.50 7.10
CA GLU A 160 -6.09 20.21 7.64
C GLU A 160 -6.81 19.11 6.87
N SER A 161 -6.08 18.05 6.50
CA SER A 161 -6.65 16.78 6.05
C SER A 161 -7.21 16.09 7.28
N GLU A 162 -8.49 15.75 7.23
CA GLU A 162 -9.17 15.02 8.30
C GLU A 162 -8.53 13.65 8.49
N ALA A 163 -8.46 13.22 9.75
CA ALA A 163 -8.09 11.85 10.05
C ALA A 163 -9.10 10.89 9.44
N ARG A 164 -8.61 9.75 8.94
CA ARG A 164 -9.46 8.67 8.47
C ARG A 164 -9.09 7.40 9.20
N ALA A 165 -10.09 6.80 9.84
CA ALA A 165 -9.94 5.49 10.47
C ALA A 165 -9.50 4.46 9.43
N THR A 166 -8.66 3.51 9.84
CA THR A 166 -8.24 2.42 8.97
C THR A 166 -9.39 1.43 8.83
N GLU A 167 -9.78 1.13 7.59
CA GLU A 167 -10.84 0.15 7.28
C GLU A 167 -10.28 -1.06 6.55
N GLN A 168 -9.19 -0.88 5.79
CA GLN A 168 -8.57 -1.93 4.99
C GLN A 168 -7.05 -1.92 5.09
N ILE A 169 -6.49 -3.13 5.21
CA ILE A 169 -5.05 -3.38 5.23
C ILE A 169 -4.74 -4.50 4.26
N ARG A 170 -3.76 -4.28 3.37
CA ARG A 170 -3.24 -5.32 2.48
C ARG A 170 -1.84 -5.75 2.88
N LEU A 171 -1.68 -7.03 3.16
CA LEU A 171 -0.40 -7.67 3.43
C LEU A 171 0.22 -8.21 2.15
N SER A 172 1.53 -8.03 2.01
CA SER A 172 2.30 -8.63 0.92
C SER A 172 3.68 -9.05 1.41
N GLY A 173 4.34 -9.91 0.63
CA GLY A 173 5.72 -10.32 0.89
C GLY A 173 5.84 -11.83 0.99
N ASN A 174 6.94 -12.29 1.59
CA ASN A 174 7.24 -13.70 1.68
C ASN A 174 7.18 -14.19 3.13
N LEU A 175 6.62 -15.38 3.35
CA LEU A 175 6.81 -16.18 4.56
C LEU A 175 7.75 -17.33 4.23
N ASN A 176 8.80 -17.50 5.02
CA ASN A 176 9.86 -18.45 4.70
C ASN A 176 9.35 -19.90 4.65
N ALA A 177 9.43 -20.53 3.48
CA ALA A 177 9.08 -21.94 3.31
C ALA A 177 10.03 -22.88 4.08
N SER A 178 11.26 -22.45 4.37
CA SER A 178 12.22 -23.18 5.21
C SER A 178 12.01 -22.89 6.70
N GLY A 179 12.35 -23.88 7.54
CA GLY A 179 12.00 -23.94 8.95
C GLY A 179 10.95 -25.03 9.18
N THR A 180 11.12 -25.85 10.21
CA THR A 180 10.10 -26.82 10.60
C THR A 180 8.90 -26.06 11.16
N GLY A 181 7.68 -26.43 10.74
CA GLY A 181 6.46 -26.04 11.45
C GLY A 181 6.54 -26.44 12.91
N SER A 182 5.61 -25.97 13.74
CA SER A 182 5.40 -26.55 15.08
C SER A 182 5.54 -28.08 14.97
N GLY A 183 6.55 -28.68 15.61
CA GLY A 183 7.02 -30.04 15.28
C GLY A 183 8.52 -30.17 14.93
N GLY A 184 9.34 -29.14 15.19
CA GLY A 184 10.80 -29.25 15.16
C GLY A 184 11.33 -30.21 16.24
N THR A 185 12.48 -30.83 15.95
CA THR A 185 13.20 -31.87 16.71
C THR A 185 12.70 -32.10 18.14
N VAL A 186 12.15 -33.29 18.36
CA VAL A 186 11.54 -33.60 19.64
C VAL A 186 12.53 -34.31 20.56
N TRP A 187 13.30 -35.26 20.01
CA TRP A 187 14.43 -35.86 20.70
C TRP A 187 15.72 -35.56 19.93
N GLY A 188 16.78 -35.18 20.62
CA GLY A 188 18.13 -34.99 20.08
C GLY A 188 19.11 -36.00 20.68
N THR A 189 20.41 -35.87 20.38
CA THR A 189 21.47 -36.68 21.01
C THR A 189 21.50 -36.56 22.53
N ASP A 190 21.11 -35.39 23.04
CA ASP A 190 21.17 -35.05 24.46
C ASP A 190 19.86 -35.38 25.19
N THR A 191 18.85 -35.91 24.49
CA THR A 191 17.59 -36.31 25.12
C THR A 191 17.80 -37.56 25.96
N GLY A 192 17.56 -37.43 27.26
CA GLY A 192 17.53 -38.57 28.18
C GLY A 192 16.23 -39.37 28.02
N PHE A 193 16.36 -40.66 27.76
CA PHE A 193 15.27 -41.62 27.77
C PHE A 193 14.98 -42.01 29.23
N GLY A 194 13.78 -41.67 29.70
CA GLY A 194 13.36 -41.95 31.06
C GLY A 194 11.87 -42.22 31.17
N LEU A 195 11.48 -42.93 32.22
CA LEU A 195 10.09 -43.13 32.61
C LEU A 195 9.63 -41.94 33.48
N PRO A 196 8.41 -41.43 33.27
CA PRO A 196 7.92 -40.26 33.98
C PRO A 196 7.57 -40.60 35.43
N ALA A 197 7.70 -39.62 36.33
CA ALA A 197 7.08 -39.70 37.65
C ALA A 197 5.56 -39.69 37.47
N ARG A 198 4.85 -40.68 38.01
CA ARG A 198 3.42 -40.91 37.73
C ARG A 198 2.61 -41.09 39.00
N VAL A 199 1.69 -40.15 39.26
CA VAL A 199 0.69 -40.25 40.33
C VAL A 199 -0.63 -40.72 39.72
N VAL A 200 -1.15 -41.83 40.22
CA VAL A 200 -2.39 -42.47 39.71
C VAL A 200 -3.51 -42.30 40.72
N SER A 201 -4.71 -41.97 40.24
CA SER A 201 -5.90 -41.92 41.08
C SER A 201 -6.37 -43.34 41.41
N SER A 202 -6.34 -43.74 42.67
CA SER A 202 -6.88 -45.00 43.16
C SER A 202 -7.58 -44.77 44.51
N PRO A 203 -8.92 -44.95 44.60
CA PRO A 203 -9.80 -45.52 43.57
C PRO A 203 -10.09 -44.53 42.42
N ASN A 204 -10.53 -45.08 41.27
CA ASN A 204 -10.92 -44.28 40.11
C ASN A 204 -12.05 -43.30 40.47
N PRO A 205 -11.93 -41.98 40.16
CA PRO A 205 -13.00 -41.03 40.36
C PRO A 205 -14.25 -41.43 39.55
N GLY A 206 -15.39 -41.53 40.24
CA GLY A 206 -16.67 -41.83 39.62
C GLY A 206 -17.18 -40.65 38.80
N PHE A 207 -17.85 -40.94 37.68
CA PHE A 207 -18.52 -39.94 36.84
C PHE A 207 -20.04 -40.21 36.81
N PRO A 208 -20.91 -39.18 36.89
CA PRO A 208 -20.59 -37.74 36.95
C PRO A 208 -19.88 -37.33 38.26
N LEU A 209 -18.86 -36.49 38.13
CA LEU A 209 -18.10 -35.95 39.26
C LEU A 209 -18.59 -34.54 39.58
N ASP A 210 -19.26 -34.37 40.70
CA ASP A 210 -19.73 -33.06 41.15
C ASP A 210 -18.72 -32.42 42.12
N LEU A 211 -18.21 -31.25 41.74
CA LEU A 211 -17.34 -30.39 42.55
C LEU A 211 -18.03 -29.05 42.91
N SER A 212 -19.31 -28.87 42.58
CA SER A 212 -20.05 -27.64 42.85
C SER A 212 -20.36 -27.41 44.34
N ASP A 213 -20.24 -28.47 45.16
CA ASP A 213 -20.37 -28.43 46.62
C ASP A 213 -19.14 -27.82 47.31
N LEU A 214 -18.03 -27.62 46.60
CA LEU A 214 -16.80 -27.07 47.14
C LEU A 214 -16.76 -25.55 47.02
N GLU A 215 -16.33 -24.85 48.08
CA GLU A 215 -16.11 -23.40 48.06
C GLU A 215 -14.93 -23.00 47.15
N SER A 216 -13.95 -23.89 47.01
CA SER A 216 -12.85 -23.78 46.04
C SER A 216 -12.28 -25.18 45.75
N ALA A 217 -11.80 -25.42 44.53
CA ALA A 217 -11.19 -26.69 44.16
C ALA A 217 -9.74 -26.49 43.70
N GLY A 218 -8.84 -26.19 44.64
CA GLY A 218 -7.42 -26.05 44.37
C GLY A 218 -6.64 -27.36 44.53
N LEU A 219 -5.93 -27.78 43.49
CA LEU A 219 -5.00 -28.92 43.52
C LEU A 219 -3.56 -28.41 43.47
N LYS A 220 -2.77 -28.72 44.50
CA LYS A 220 -1.37 -28.34 44.59
C LYS A 220 -0.51 -29.42 43.92
N VAL A 221 0.33 -29.01 42.97
CA VAL A 221 1.27 -29.88 42.28
C VAL A 221 2.68 -29.36 42.54
N THR A 222 3.53 -30.22 43.10
CA THR A 222 4.94 -29.95 43.34
C THR A 222 5.77 -30.87 42.45
N LEU A 223 6.65 -30.27 41.66
CA LEU A 223 7.58 -30.94 40.76
C LEU A 223 9.00 -30.60 41.18
N GLN A 224 9.78 -31.61 41.54
CA GLN A 224 11.21 -31.47 41.80
C GLN A 224 11.99 -32.01 40.60
N GLN A 225 12.93 -31.20 40.10
CA GLN A 225 13.84 -31.54 39.02
C GLN A 225 15.26 -31.05 39.37
N ALA A 226 16.27 -31.44 38.60
CA ALA A 226 17.67 -31.03 38.80
C ALA A 226 17.88 -29.49 38.87
N GLY A 227 16.96 -28.70 38.29
CA GLY A 227 16.96 -27.24 38.31
C GLY A 227 16.25 -26.58 39.51
N GLY A 228 15.68 -27.36 40.44
CA GLY A 228 14.99 -26.88 41.64
C GLY A 228 13.55 -27.38 41.80
N ILE A 229 12.90 -26.95 42.87
CA ILE A 229 11.52 -27.33 43.20
C ILE A 229 10.57 -26.28 42.61
N SER A 230 9.60 -26.74 41.81
CA SER A 230 8.56 -25.95 41.19
C SER A 230 7.21 -26.33 41.78
N GLU A 231 6.52 -25.36 42.37
CA GLU A 231 5.25 -25.58 43.05
C GLU A 231 4.18 -24.68 42.43
N SER A 232 3.01 -25.24 42.12
CA SER A 232 1.88 -24.44 41.67
C SER A 232 0.54 -25.05 42.05
N THR A 233 -0.47 -24.20 42.16
CA THR A 233 -1.85 -24.58 42.47
C THR A 233 -2.71 -24.46 41.22
N LEU A 234 -3.36 -25.55 40.84
CA LEU A 234 -4.37 -25.61 39.79
C LEU A 234 -5.74 -25.30 40.40
N ASN A 235 -6.36 -24.20 39.99
CA ASN A 235 -7.70 -23.81 40.44
C ASN A 235 -8.75 -24.43 39.51
N ILE A 236 -9.30 -25.56 39.92
CA ILE A 236 -10.29 -26.31 39.15
C ILE A 236 -11.66 -25.63 39.29
N PRO A 237 -12.40 -25.40 38.20
CA PRO A 237 -13.76 -24.88 38.29
C PRO A 237 -14.69 -25.80 39.10
N THR A 238 -15.37 -25.22 40.09
CA THR A 238 -16.35 -25.90 40.96
C THR A 238 -17.68 -26.08 40.22
N LYS A 239 -17.72 -27.08 39.34
CA LYS A 239 -18.89 -27.45 38.53
C LYS A 239 -19.03 -28.98 38.49
N ALA A 240 -20.16 -29.46 37.97
CA ALA A 240 -20.34 -30.87 37.66
C ALA A 240 -19.64 -31.23 36.34
N TYR A 241 -18.89 -32.33 36.36
CA TYR A 241 -18.25 -32.93 35.19
C TYR A 241 -18.98 -34.22 34.83
N GLU A 242 -19.72 -34.20 33.73
CA GLU A 242 -20.50 -35.36 33.25
C GLU A 242 -19.61 -36.47 32.69
N GLN A 243 -18.53 -36.07 31.99
CA GLN A 243 -17.58 -37.00 31.38
C GLN A 243 -16.17 -36.74 31.87
N ARG A 244 -15.38 -37.82 31.93
CA ARG A 244 -13.97 -37.76 32.30
C ARG A 244 -13.13 -36.96 31.32
N THR A 245 -13.45 -37.05 30.03
CA THR A 245 -12.75 -36.32 28.96
C THR A 245 -12.84 -34.81 29.19
N ASP A 246 -14.00 -34.32 29.65
CA ASP A 246 -14.21 -32.89 29.93
C ASP A 246 -13.34 -32.42 31.10
N LEU A 247 -13.24 -33.24 32.16
CA LEU A 247 -12.37 -32.95 33.29
C LEU A 247 -10.90 -32.93 32.90
N ILE A 248 -10.43 -33.88 32.07
CA ILE A 248 -9.04 -33.93 31.62
C ILE A 248 -8.71 -32.76 30.71
N ALA A 249 -9.61 -32.41 29.80
CA ALA A 249 -9.46 -31.25 28.92
C ALA A 249 -9.34 -29.96 29.74
N GLU A 250 -10.19 -29.79 30.75
CA GLU A 250 -10.13 -28.66 31.68
C GLU A 250 -8.81 -28.65 32.47
N LEU A 251 -8.40 -29.77 33.07
CA LEU A 251 -7.16 -29.87 33.83
C LEU A 251 -5.92 -29.59 32.98
N ASN A 252 -5.86 -30.11 31.76
CA ASN A 252 -4.76 -29.85 30.84
C ASN A 252 -4.78 -28.41 30.30
N SER A 253 -5.95 -27.78 30.18
CA SER A 253 -6.09 -26.35 29.87
C SER A 253 -5.54 -25.48 31.03
N LEU A 254 -5.83 -25.84 32.27
CA LEU A 254 -5.28 -25.15 33.45
C LEU A 254 -3.76 -25.30 33.54
N ILE A 255 -3.21 -26.48 33.21
CA ILE A 255 -1.76 -26.69 33.15
C ILE A 255 -1.12 -25.84 32.05
N SER A 256 -1.73 -25.78 30.85
CA SER A 256 -1.17 -25.01 29.74
C SER A 256 -1.22 -23.50 29.96
N ALA A 257 -2.18 -23.01 30.76
CA ALA A 257 -2.27 -21.64 31.23
C ALA A 257 -1.31 -21.32 32.41
N ASN A 258 -0.73 -22.34 33.04
CA ASN A 258 0.12 -22.19 34.23
C ASN A 258 1.59 -22.04 33.85
N GLY A 259 2.17 -20.86 34.05
CA GLY A 259 3.56 -20.56 33.69
C GLY A 259 4.63 -21.45 34.36
N THR A 260 4.30 -22.14 35.46
CA THR A 260 5.23 -23.01 36.19
C THR A 260 5.13 -24.48 35.77
N LEU A 261 3.91 -24.94 35.41
CA LEU A 261 3.60 -26.34 35.10
C LEU A 261 3.45 -26.63 33.60
N LYS A 262 3.26 -25.59 32.78
CA LYS A 262 3.15 -25.70 31.32
C LYS A 262 4.36 -26.46 30.76
N ASN A 263 4.08 -27.41 29.87
CA ASN A 263 5.08 -28.26 29.21
C ASN A 263 5.97 -29.05 30.18
N ARG A 264 5.53 -29.32 31.42
CA ARG A 264 6.30 -30.07 32.43
C ARG A 264 5.51 -31.24 33.03
N VAL A 265 4.20 -31.12 33.11
CA VAL A 265 3.28 -32.17 33.57
C VAL A 265 2.07 -32.29 32.65
N LEU A 266 1.39 -33.43 32.68
CA LEU A 266 0.20 -33.71 31.88
C LEU A 266 -0.74 -34.66 32.62
N PHE A 267 -2.06 -34.43 32.49
CA PHE A 267 -3.07 -35.42 32.87
C PHE A 267 -3.42 -36.36 31.72
N LYS A 268 -3.49 -37.66 32.02
CA LYS A 268 -3.89 -38.74 31.11
C LYS A 268 -4.80 -39.74 31.83
N THR A 269 -5.40 -40.64 31.08
CA THR A 269 -6.08 -41.84 31.59
C THR A 269 -5.43 -43.13 31.13
N ASN A 270 -5.47 -44.16 31.97
CA ASN A 270 -5.22 -45.53 31.51
C ASN A 270 -6.50 -46.17 30.96
N GLU A 271 -6.36 -47.39 30.46
CA GLU A 271 -7.45 -48.23 29.94
C GLU A 271 -8.50 -48.58 31.02
N LEU A 272 -8.10 -48.56 32.30
CA LEU A 272 -8.99 -48.75 33.45
C LEU A 272 -9.72 -47.47 33.87
N GLY A 273 -9.41 -46.35 33.21
CA GLY A 273 -10.04 -45.06 33.43
C GLY A 273 -9.52 -44.26 34.63
N GLU A 274 -8.45 -44.68 35.28
CA GLU A 274 -7.85 -43.90 36.36
C GLU A 274 -7.20 -42.63 35.79
N LEU A 275 -7.37 -41.51 36.50
CA LEU A 275 -6.65 -40.28 36.21
C LEU A 275 -5.19 -40.43 36.60
N ILE A 276 -4.32 -39.93 35.74
CA ILE A 276 -2.88 -40.02 35.88
C ILE A 276 -2.32 -38.63 35.71
N LEU A 277 -1.67 -38.10 36.74
CA LEU A 277 -0.76 -36.98 36.57
C LEU A 277 0.64 -37.53 36.35
N ARG A 278 1.31 -37.10 35.29
CA ARG A 278 2.69 -37.52 35.03
C ARG A 278 3.54 -36.35 34.58
N THR A 279 4.85 -36.49 34.70
CA THR A 279 5.83 -35.58 34.12
C THR A 279 6.03 -35.86 32.63
N VAL A 280 6.50 -34.85 31.89
CA VAL A 280 6.88 -34.99 30.47
C VAL A 280 8.39 -35.20 30.28
N GLU A 281 9.15 -35.06 31.36
CA GLU A 281 10.55 -35.45 31.47
C GLU A 281 10.64 -36.69 32.38
N GLY A 282 11.59 -37.57 32.09
CA GLY A 282 11.84 -38.82 32.82
C GLY A 282 13.24 -38.86 33.42
N GLY A 283 13.44 -39.75 34.39
CA GLY A 283 14.72 -39.91 35.09
C GLY A 283 14.56 -39.92 36.62
N GLU A 284 15.61 -40.40 37.30
CA GLU A 284 15.63 -40.53 38.76
C GLU A 284 15.61 -39.17 39.47
N ASP A 285 16.06 -38.09 38.84
CA ASP A 285 16.10 -36.76 39.47
C ASP A 285 14.74 -36.04 39.45
N ILE A 286 13.69 -36.71 38.96
CA ILE A 286 12.36 -36.15 38.79
C ILE A 286 11.42 -36.74 39.84
N THR A 287 10.84 -35.88 40.66
CA THR A 287 9.83 -36.27 41.65
C THR A 287 8.57 -35.45 41.48
N LEU A 288 7.42 -36.12 41.49
CA LEU A 288 6.11 -35.52 41.37
C LEU A 288 5.31 -35.77 42.65
N LYS A 289 4.73 -34.70 43.19
CA LYS A 289 3.88 -34.73 44.36
C LYS A 289 2.56 -34.00 44.12
N VAL A 290 1.47 -34.60 44.59
CA VAL A 290 0.12 -34.03 44.49
C VAL A 290 -0.49 -33.90 45.88
N ASP A 291 -1.04 -32.72 46.18
CA ASP A 291 -1.66 -32.41 47.46
C ASP A 291 -2.88 -31.47 47.30
N ASN A 292 -3.68 -31.32 48.36
CA ASN A 292 -4.73 -30.31 48.41
C ASN A 292 -4.11 -28.92 48.56
N ALA A 293 -4.60 -27.93 47.81
CA ALA A 293 -4.15 -26.54 48.01
C ALA A 293 -4.59 -25.96 49.35
N ASN A 294 -5.78 -26.37 49.82
CA ASN A 294 -6.25 -26.12 51.17
C ASN A 294 -6.38 -27.47 51.90
N PRO A 295 -5.63 -27.72 52.98
CA PRO A 295 -5.68 -28.97 53.73
C PRO A 295 -7.09 -29.36 54.23
N ASP A 296 -7.96 -28.37 54.45
CA ASP A 296 -9.33 -28.59 54.94
C ASP A 296 -10.31 -28.96 53.81
N ILE A 297 -9.91 -28.82 52.54
CA ILE A 297 -10.76 -29.11 51.36
C ILE A 297 -10.20 -30.31 50.60
N ASN A 298 -10.99 -31.38 50.57
CA ASN A 298 -10.62 -32.70 50.04
C ASN A 298 -10.71 -32.81 48.51
N VAL A 299 -10.00 -31.96 47.77
CA VAL A 299 -10.02 -31.93 46.29
C VAL A 299 -9.30 -33.15 45.70
N ALA A 300 -8.07 -33.44 46.16
CA ALA A 300 -7.24 -34.54 45.68
C ALA A 300 -7.93 -35.90 45.87
N SER A 301 -8.56 -36.12 47.03
CA SER A 301 -9.28 -37.37 47.32
C SER A 301 -10.58 -37.52 46.53
N ARG A 302 -11.28 -36.42 46.21
CA ARG A 302 -12.43 -36.43 45.28
C ARG A 302 -12.01 -36.78 43.84
N LEU A 303 -10.80 -36.39 43.44
CA LEU A 303 -10.18 -36.79 42.18
C LEU A 303 -9.53 -38.19 42.23
N GLY A 304 -9.61 -38.87 43.38
CA GLY A 304 -9.08 -40.22 43.60
C GLY A 304 -7.58 -40.27 43.88
N PHE A 305 -6.88 -39.14 44.03
CA PHE A 305 -5.48 -39.12 44.44
C PHE A 305 -5.35 -39.28 45.95
N ALA A 306 -4.42 -40.14 46.40
CA ALA A 306 -4.06 -40.20 47.80
C ALA A 306 -3.31 -38.92 48.20
N ALA A 307 -3.69 -38.32 49.33
CA ALA A 307 -3.00 -37.13 49.85
C ALA A 307 -1.53 -37.45 50.15
N ASP A 308 -0.64 -36.48 49.91
CA ASP A 308 0.81 -36.59 50.15
C ASP A 308 1.52 -37.68 49.32
N THR A 309 0.97 -38.02 48.15
CA THR A 309 1.59 -39.03 47.26
C THR A 309 2.76 -38.41 46.52
N GLU A 310 3.97 -38.88 46.84
CA GLU A 310 5.22 -38.53 46.17
C GLU A 310 5.72 -39.74 45.36
N VAL A 311 5.92 -39.54 44.05
CA VAL A 311 6.39 -40.59 43.14
C VAL A 311 7.59 -40.08 42.37
N GLN A 312 8.63 -40.90 42.29
CA GLN A 312 9.85 -40.63 41.55
C GLN A 312 9.77 -41.22 40.14
N GLY A 313 10.38 -40.55 39.17
CA GLY A 313 10.63 -41.09 37.85
C GLY A 313 11.68 -42.20 37.88
N GLN A 314 11.83 -42.91 36.77
CA GLN A 314 12.84 -43.95 36.61
C GLN A 314 13.61 -43.73 35.32
N ARG A 315 14.80 -44.32 35.20
CA ARG A 315 15.52 -44.39 33.92
C ARG A 315 14.87 -45.45 33.04
N ALA A 316 14.88 -45.23 31.73
CA ALA A 316 14.42 -46.24 30.80
C ALA A 316 15.46 -47.35 30.68
N ALA A 317 14.99 -48.59 30.56
CA ALA A 317 15.77 -49.73 30.12
C ALA A 317 15.54 -49.99 28.63
N ASP A 318 16.46 -50.70 27.98
CA ASP A 318 16.33 -51.04 26.56
C ASP A 318 15.05 -51.86 26.27
N THR A 319 14.56 -52.61 27.26
CA THR A 319 13.33 -53.41 27.18
C THR A 319 12.04 -52.62 27.38
N ASP A 320 12.12 -51.34 27.76
CA ASP A 320 10.93 -50.53 27.98
C ASP A 320 10.27 -50.15 26.66
N LEU A 321 8.94 -50.08 26.69
CA LEU A 321 8.14 -49.70 25.52
C LEU A 321 8.34 -48.22 25.22
N ILE A 322 8.46 -47.86 23.93
CA ILE A 322 8.60 -46.45 23.54
C ILE A 322 7.41 -45.61 24.06
N ASN A 323 6.19 -46.16 24.02
CA ASN A 323 4.99 -45.50 24.54
C ASN A 323 4.96 -45.29 26.06
N SER A 324 5.88 -45.89 26.81
CA SER A 324 6.01 -45.71 28.26
C SER A 324 6.96 -44.57 28.65
N LEU A 325 7.72 -44.03 27.69
CA LEU A 325 8.69 -42.96 27.91
C LEU A 325 7.99 -41.64 28.27
N ALA A 326 8.67 -40.85 29.10
CA ALA A 326 8.15 -39.57 29.57
C ALA A 326 7.89 -38.60 28.41
N ASN A 327 8.78 -38.61 27.43
CA ASN A 327 8.75 -37.73 26.28
C ASN A 327 7.66 -38.11 25.26
N VAL A 328 6.99 -39.25 25.38
CA VAL A 328 5.83 -39.60 24.58
C VAL A 328 4.58 -39.06 25.26
N GLY A 329 3.95 -38.06 24.66
CA GLY A 329 2.78 -37.36 25.19
C GLY A 329 1.50 -38.17 25.09
N GLN A 330 1.13 -38.46 23.85
CA GLN A 330 0.04 -39.34 23.47
C GLN A 330 0.62 -40.60 22.87
N ASN A 331 -0.05 -41.74 23.07
CA ASN A 331 0.47 -43.01 22.61
C ASN A 331 0.61 -42.98 21.09
N LEU A 332 1.77 -43.41 20.61
CA LEU A 332 2.03 -43.69 19.21
C LEU A 332 1.22 -44.93 18.82
N THR A 333 0.59 -44.87 17.65
CA THR A 333 -0.34 -45.86 17.11
C THR A 333 0.18 -46.46 15.81
N GLN A 334 -0.50 -47.50 15.32
CA GLN A 334 -0.09 -48.19 14.10
C GLN A 334 0.06 -47.22 12.92
N GLY A 335 1.21 -47.29 12.25
CA GLY A 335 1.52 -46.48 11.08
C GLY A 335 2.30 -45.21 11.39
N ASP A 336 2.37 -44.79 12.67
CA ASP A 336 3.16 -43.62 13.05
C ASP A 336 4.64 -43.85 12.77
N ILE A 337 5.31 -42.79 12.29
CA ILE A 337 6.70 -42.90 11.84
C ILE A 337 7.57 -41.96 12.64
N LEU A 338 8.48 -42.50 13.46
CA LEU A 338 9.59 -41.76 14.02
C LEU A 338 10.69 -41.64 12.97
N ARG A 339 10.85 -40.46 12.41
CA ARG A 339 11.96 -40.14 11.52
C ARG A 339 13.15 -39.72 12.35
N PHE A 340 14.33 -40.15 11.96
CA PHE A 340 15.55 -39.64 12.53
C PHE A 340 16.54 -39.23 11.45
N SER A 341 17.31 -38.20 11.73
CA SER A 341 18.36 -37.72 10.83
C SER A 341 19.54 -37.25 11.64
N GLY A 342 20.73 -37.45 11.11
CA GLY A 342 21.95 -37.18 11.84
C GLY A 342 23.15 -36.92 10.96
N VAL A 343 24.23 -36.52 11.62
CA VAL A 343 25.54 -36.27 11.01
C VAL A 343 26.56 -37.11 11.75
N LYS A 344 27.32 -37.91 11.02
CA LYS A 344 28.45 -38.67 11.57
C LYS A 344 29.62 -37.72 11.88
N PRO A 345 30.58 -38.11 12.74
CA PRO A 345 31.75 -37.28 13.05
C PRO A 345 32.61 -36.88 11.82
N ASN A 346 32.51 -37.62 10.72
CA ASN A 346 33.19 -37.34 9.45
C ASN A 346 32.42 -36.34 8.55
N GLY A 347 31.25 -35.85 8.98
CA GLY A 347 30.38 -34.93 8.25
C GLY A 347 29.37 -35.60 7.29
N GLU A 348 29.37 -36.94 7.20
CA GLU A 348 28.41 -37.69 6.39
C GLU A 348 27.02 -37.65 7.04
N ARG A 349 25.99 -37.33 6.25
CA ARG A 349 24.60 -37.33 6.73
C ARG A 349 23.99 -38.73 6.60
N PHE A 350 23.14 -39.08 7.55
CA PHE A 350 22.31 -40.28 7.49
C PHE A 350 20.89 -39.94 7.95
N ASP A 351 19.93 -40.63 7.36
CA ASP A 351 18.51 -40.49 7.68
C ASP A 351 17.87 -41.87 7.71
N GLY A 352 16.88 -42.00 8.58
CA GLY A 352 16.19 -43.24 8.83
C GLY A 352 14.79 -43.01 9.35
N SER A 353 14.01 -44.07 9.36
CA SER A 353 12.65 -44.05 9.89
C SER A 353 12.34 -45.35 10.59
N PHE A 354 11.69 -45.22 11.74
CA PHE A 354 11.11 -46.30 12.51
C PHE A 354 9.58 -46.19 12.43
N THR A 355 8.91 -47.22 11.94
CA THR A 355 7.44 -47.25 11.81
C THR A 355 6.86 -48.13 12.91
N PHE A 356 5.84 -47.63 13.61
CA PHE A 356 5.14 -48.38 14.65
C PHE A 356 4.23 -49.44 14.05
N GLU A 357 4.43 -50.68 14.50
CA GLU A 357 3.73 -51.86 14.00
C GLU A 357 2.46 -52.18 14.83
N PRO A 358 1.48 -52.92 14.27
CA PRO A 358 0.15 -53.12 14.88
C PRO A 358 0.10 -53.85 16.23
N ASP A 359 1.21 -54.47 16.69
CA ASP A 359 1.24 -55.34 17.87
C ASP A 359 2.22 -54.83 18.97
N THR A 360 2.01 -53.57 19.39
CA THR A 360 2.37 -52.89 20.68
C THR A 360 3.61 -53.29 21.49
N SER A 361 4.64 -53.89 20.89
CA SER A 361 5.86 -54.35 21.57
C SER A 361 7.14 -53.62 21.14
N ASP A 362 7.01 -52.51 20.43
CA ASP A 362 8.14 -51.68 20.00
C ASP A 362 8.87 -51.09 21.22
N THR A 363 10.07 -51.61 21.47
CA THR A 363 10.95 -51.22 22.59
C THR A 363 11.99 -50.20 22.17
N VAL A 364 12.65 -49.58 23.16
CA VAL A 364 13.82 -48.74 22.92
C VAL A 364 14.92 -49.52 22.18
N GLU A 365 15.08 -50.80 22.48
CA GLU A 365 16.01 -51.70 21.78
C GLU A 365 15.71 -51.80 20.28
N ASP A 366 14.42 -51.86 19.89
CA ASP A 366 14.02 -51.98 18.48
C ASP A 366 14.33 -50.69 17.70
N LEU A 367 14.11 -49.53 18.31
CA LEU A 367 14.52 -48.25 17.74
C LEU A 367 16.04 -48.19 17.54
N PHE A 368 16.81 -48.65 18.52
CA PHE A 368 18.27 -48.64 18.47
C PHE A 368 18.83 -49.55 17.40
N LYS A 369 18.28 -50.76 17.20
CA LYS A 369 18.66 -51.64 16.10
C LYS A 369 18.47 -51.00 14.72
N VAL A 370 17.41 -50.20 14.54
CA VAL A 370 17.21 -49.47 13.28
C VAL A 370 18.28 -48.39 13.08
N ILE A 371 18.68 -47.71 14.17
CA ILE A 371 19.78 -46.73 14.14
C ILE A 371 21.12 -47.41 13.83
N GLU A 372 21.44 -48.53 14.47
CA GLU A 372 22.67 -49.32 14.24
C GLU A 372 22.81 -49.73 12.78
N ASN A 373 21.73 -50.28 12.20
CA ASN A 373 21.71 -50.75 10.82
C ASN A 373 21.94 -49.61 9.81
N ILE A 374 21.37 -48.42 10.08
CA ILE A 374 21.48 -47.26 9.19
C ILE A 374 22.83 -46.53 9.37
N TYR A 375 23.32 -46.42 10.60
CA TYR A 375 24.59 -45.76 10.90
C TYR A 375 25.78 -46.60 10.41
N GLY A 376 25.76 -47.91 10.70
CA GLY A 376 26.76 -48.91 10.34
C GLY A 376 28.01 -48.89 11.22
N GLY A 377 28.42 -50.06 11.72
CA GLY A 377 29.69 -50.24 12.47
C GLY A 377 29.68 -49.69 13.90
N VAL A 378 28.49 -49.43 14.46
CA VAL A 378 28.30 -48.95 15.83
C VAL A 378 27.23 -49.77 16.55
N GLN A 379 27.37 -49.88 17.87
CA GLN A 379 26.37 -50.38 18.80
C GLN A 379 25.69 -49.20 19.50
N ALA A 380 24.37 -49.14 19.47
CA ALA A 380 23.56 -48.13 20.14
C ALA A 380 23.08 -48.65 21.50
N GLY A 381 23.07 -47.78 22.50
CA GLY A 381 22.59 -48.12 23.84
C GLY A 381 22.27 -46.87 24.66
N LEU A 382 21.84 -47.07 25.90
CA LEU A 382 21.65 -45.98 26.86
C LEU A 382 22.88 -45.79 27.75
N ASP A 383 23.23 -44.54 28.02
CA ASP A 383 24.19 -44.21 29.05
C ASP A 383 23.64 -44.58 30.44
N PRO A 384 24.37 -45.37 31.25
CA PRO A 384 23.90 -45.77 32.58
C PRO A 384 23.76 -44.61 33.57
N ASP A 385 24.51 -43.51 33.38
CA ASP A 385 24.52 -42.35 34.27
C ASP A 385 23.57 -41.24 33.79
N THR A 386 23.40 -41.06 32.47
CA THR A 386 22.58 -39.95 31.91
C THR A 386 21.27 -40.39 31.25
N GLY A 387 21.12 -41.68 30.93
CA GLY A 387 19.96 -42.20 30.18
C GLY A 387 19.89 -41.68 28.74
N GLN A 388 20.95 -41.05 28.22
CA GLN A 388 21.02 -40.54 26.85
C GLN A 388 21.45 -41.65 25.89
N LEU A 389 21.14 -41.48 24.60
CA LEU A 389 21.63 -42.37 23.56
C LEU A 389 23.16 -42.27 23.44
N ILE A 390 23.82 -43.42 23.44
CA ILE A 390 25.25 -43.56 23.22
C ILE A 390 25.48 -44.48 22.03
N LEU A 391 26.47 -44.13 21.20
CA LEU A 391 26.97 -44.98 20.13
C LEU A 391 28.39 -45.41 20.48
N THR A 392 28.67 -46.70 20.36
CA THR A 392 30.00 -47.30 20.61
C THR A 392 30.47 -47.96 19.33
N ASP A 393 31.71 -47.74 18.91
CA ASP A 393 32.28 -48.40 17.74
C ASP A 393 32.39 -49.91 17.96
N GLU A 394 31.88 -50.73 17.03
CA GLU A 394 31.86 -52.20 17.19
C GLU A 394 33.26 -52.82 17.17
N VAL A 395 34.24 -52.14 16.58
CA VAL A 395 35.60 -52.65 16.40
C VAL A 395 36.52 -52.16 17.51
N SER A 396 36.49 -50.88 17.85
CA SER A 396 37.36 -50.30 18.88
C SER A 396 36.78 -50.37 20.28
N GLY A 397 35.45 -50.46 20.41
CA GLY A 397 34.75 -50.40 21.70
C GLY A 397 34.74 -49.00 22.33
N ASP A 398 35.20 -47.98 21.60
CA ASP A 398 35.22 -46.60 22.07
C ASP A 398 33.89 -45.89 21.77
N ARG A 399 33.54 -44.91 22.62
CA ARG A 399 32.36 -44.07 22.40
C ARG A 399 32.56 -43.17 21.19
N VAL A 400 31.58 -43.14 20.30
CA VAL A 400 31.53 -42.21 19.18
C VAL A 400 31.15 -40.83 19.71
N VAL A 401 32.01 -39.84 19.49
CA VAL A 401 31.83 -38.46 19.95
C VAL A 401 31.59 -37.55 18.75
N GLY A 402 30.70 -36.56 18.89
CA GLY A 402 30.44 -35.54 17.87
C GLY A 402 29.52 -36.00 16.73
N PHE A 403 28.67 -36.99 16.99
CA PHE A 403 27.53 -37.27 16.12
C PHE A 403 26.36 -36.37 16.53
N GLU A 404 25.51 -36.02 15.57
CA GLU A 404 24.21 -35.40 15.81
C GLU A 404 23.11 -36.36 15.37
N LEU A 405 22.01 -36.42 16.09
CA LEU A 405 20.84 -37.23 15.80
C LEU A 405 19.60 -36.50 16.30
N ASN A 406 18.63 -36.31 15.41
CA ASN A 406 17.40 -35.59 15.66
C ASN A 406 16.22 -36.48 15.28
N PHE A 407 15.24 -36.60 16.15
CA PHE A 407 14.01 -37.35 15.93
C PHE A 407 12.81 -36.41 15.72
N SER A 408 11.94 -36.79 14.79
CA SER A 408 10.64 -36.16 14.58
C SER A 408 9.56 -37.23 14.39
N LEU A 409 8.33 -36.89 14.74
CA LEU A 409 7.19 -37.77 14.55
C LEU A 409 6.40 -37.33 13.31
N LEU A 410 6.12 -38.30 12.44
CA LEU A 410 5.07 -38.21 11.44
C LEU A 410 3.88 -39.04 11.95
N ASP A 411 2.88 -38.33 12.47
CA ASP A 411 1.61 -38.92 12.92
C ASP A 411 0.77 -39.30 11.70
N THR A 412 0.34 -40.55 11.65
CA THR A 412 -0.56 -41.08 10.61
C THR A 412 -2.00 -41.26 11.14
N GLY A 413 -2.19 -41.11 12.44
CA GLY A 413 -3.46 -41.13 13.14
C GLY A 413 -3.94 -39.74 13.55
N ASN A 414 -4.93 -39.71 14.44
CA ASN A 414 -5.42 -38.48 15.06
C ASN A 414 -4.97 -38.44 16.52
N GLY A 415 -3.85 -37.75 16.78
CA GLY A 415 -3.52 -37.28 18.12
C GLY A 415 -2.38 -38.02 18.81
N SER A 416 -1.46 -38.64 18.06
CA SER A 416 -0.17 -39.08 18.58
C SER A 416 0.75 -37.87 18.78
N GLY A 417 1.69 -37.92 19.73
CA GLY A 417 2.54 -36.76 19.98
C GLY A 417 3.69 -37.04 20.93
N ILE A 418 4.83 -36.43 20.62
CA ILE A 418 6.07 -36.45 21.41
C ILE A 418 6.39 -35.02 21.87
N PHE A 419 6.99 -34.86 23.06
CA PHE A 419 7.30 -33.58 23.70
C PHE A 419 8.80 -33.20 23.60
N GLY A 420 9.11 -31.94 23.29
CA GLY A 420 10.47 -31.39 23.14
C GLY A 420 10.54 -29.85 23.25
N GLN A 421 11.74 -29.28 23.45
CA GLN A 421 11.98 -27.84 23.63
C GLN A 421 12.57 -27.16 22.37
N GLU A 422 11.74 -26.60 21.49
CA GLU A 422 12.08 -25.40 20.70
C GLU A 422 10.80 -24.62 20.37
N PRO A 423 10.78 -23.27 20.47
CA PRO A 423 9.62 -22.48 20.07
C PRO A 423 9.34 -22.61 18.57
N PRO A 424 8.07 -22.54 18.14
CA PRO A 424 7.73 -22.59 16.72
C PRO A 424 8.40 -21.43 15.96
N PHE A 425 8.65 -21.62 14.66
CA PHE A 425 9.11 -20.52 13.83
C PHE A 425 8.01 -19.45 13.78
N GLU A 426 8.30 -18.31 14.39
CA GLU A 426 7.43 -17.14 14.44
C GLU A 426 8.05 -15.98 13.65
N PHE A 427 7.20 -15.31 12.88
CA PHE A 427 7.54 -14.06 12.22
C PHE A 427 6.45 -13.04 12.54
N SER A 428 6.82 -11.87 13.05
CA SER A 428 5.88 -10.79 13.31
C SER A 428 6.19 -9.57 12.46
N THR A 429 5.13 -8.91 12.00
CA THR A 429 5.20 -7.58 11.39
C THR A 429 4.40 -6.61 12.22
N ASN A 430 4.84 -5.35 12.27
CA ASN A 430 4.07 -4.27 12.87
C ASN A 430 3.68 -3.25 11.80
N THR A 431 2.56 -2.55 12.03
CA THR A 431 2.16 -1.38 11.28
C THR A 431 1.44 -0.41 12.21
N GLN A 432 1.43 0.87 11.86
CA GLN A 432 0.57 1.84 12.51
C GLN A 432 -0.76 1.91 11.76
N ILE A 433 -1.85 1.78 12.52
CA ILE A 433 -3.22 2.00 12.08
C ILE A 433 -3.77 3.23 12.79
N TYR A 434 -4.84 3.82 12.26
CA TYR A 434 -5.41 5.07 12.75
C TYR A 434 -6.87 4.91 13.16
N ASP A 435 -7.27 5.61 14.23
CA ASP A 435 -8.66 5.75 14.66
C ASP A 435 -9.38 6.93 13.95
N GLU A 436 -10.68 7.11 14.22
CA GLU A 436 -11.49 8.20 13.65
C GLU A 436 -11.02 9.61 14.09
N LYS A 437 -10.28 9.71 15.21
CA LYS A 437 -9.70 10.96 15.71
C LYS A 437 -8.27 11.20 15.19
N GLY A 438 -7.68 10.22 14.52
CA GLY A 438 -6.31 10.25 14.01
C GLY A 438 -5.23 9.80 14.99
N ASN A 439 -5.57 9.21 16.14
CA ASN A 439 -4.57 8.58 17.00
C ASN A 439 -4.05 7.31 16.32
N SER A 440 -2.75 7.08 16.46
CA SER A 440 -2.10 5.89 15.92
C SER A 440 -2.11 4.74 16.93
N HIS A 441 -2.54 3.56 16.52
CA HIS A 441 -2.42 2.30 17.25
C HIS A 441 -1.44 1.36 16.53
N SER A 442 -0.71 0.55 17.28
CA SER A 442 0.27 -0.40 16.73
C SER A 442 -0.39 -1.76 16.50
N LEU A 443 -0.73 -2.08 15.25
CA LEU A 443 -1.17 -3.41 14.86
C LEU A 443 0.04 -4.31 14.64
N THR A 444 0.14 -5.39 15.42
CA THR A 444 1.15 -6.44 15.25
C THR A 444 0.48 -7.70 14.74
N VAL A 445 0.90 -8.19 13.59
CA VAL A 445 0.45 -9.48 13.04
C VAL A 445 1.59 -10.47 13.19
N SER A 446 1.38 -11.49 14.02
CA SER A 446 2.31 -12.58 14.27
C SER A 446 1.89 -13.81 13.50
N PHE A 447 2.79 -14.37 12.71
CA PHE A 447 2.63 -15.59 11.94
C PHE A 447 3.41 -16.72 12.60
N THR A 448 2.77 -17.86 12.79
CA THR A 448 3.35 -19.07 13.34
C THR A 448 3.17 -20.20 12.34
N LYS A 449 4.27 -20.86 11.94
CA LYS A 449 4.20 -21.94 10.96
C LYS A 449 3.49 -23.18 11.52
N SER A 450 2.48 -23.68 10.81
CA SER A 450 1.68 -24.86 11.21
C SER A 450 2.46 -26.16 11.01
N VAL A 451 1.95 -27.26 11.59
CA VAL A 451 2.39 -28.65 11.33
C VAL A 451 2.07 -29.08 9.90
N VAL A 452 1.03 -28.49 9.30
CA VAL A 452 0.58 -28.81 7.94
C VAL A 452 1.44 -28.04 6.94
N ASP A 453 2.01 -28.76 5.98
CA ASP A 453 2.77 -28.15 4.89
C ASP A 453 1.93 -27.08 4.19
N ASN A 454 2.57 -25.97 3.87
CA ASN A 454 1.94 -24.82 3.23
C ASN A 454 0.82 -24.13 4.04
N GLU A 455 0.80 -24.31 5.37
CA GLU A 455 -0.15 -23.64 6.27
C GLU A 455 0.56 -22.83 7.37
N TRP A 456 0.05 -21.62 7.61
CA TRP A 456 0.47 -20.74 8.71
C TRP A 456 -0.75 -20.31 9.51
N SER A 457 -0.57 -20.25 10.83
CA SER A 457 -1.52 -19.58 11.72
C SER A 457 -1.08 -18.12 11.88
N TRP A 458 -2.02 -17.18 11.96
CA TRP A 458 -1.72 -15.79 12.24
C TRP A 458 -2.57 -15.27 13.40
N VAL A 459 -2.02 -14.32 14.17
CA VAL A 459 -2.69 -13.62 15.26
C VAL A 459 -2.39 -12.13 15.15
N GLY A 460 -3.43 -11.31 15.13
CA GLY A 460 -3.36 -9.85 15.19
C GLY A 460 -3.57 -9.36 16.62
N THR A 461 -2.67 -8.49 17.09
CA THR A 461 -2.85 -7.72 18.34
C THR A 461 -2.76 -6.24 18.05
N VAL A 462 -3.56 -5.42 18.74
CA VAL A 462 -3.53 -3.95 18.62
C VAL A 462 -3.08 -3.39 19.96
N ASP A 463 -1.99 -2.61 19.96
CA ASP A 463 -1.34 -2.09 21.17
C ASP A 463 -0.98 -3.18 22.20
N GLY A 464 -0.69 -4.40 21.73
CA GLY A 464 -0.42 -5.57 22.57
C GLY A 464 -1.65 -6.16 23.26
N LEU A 465 -2.85 -5.65 22.98
CA LEU A 465 -4.12 -6.19 23.43
C LEU A 465 -4.71 -7.11 22.36
N THR A 466 -5.53 -8.06 22.80
CA THR A 466 -6.25 -8.97 21.90
C THR A 466 -7.55 -8.31 21.44
N PRO A 467 -7.75 -8.09 20.13
CA PRO A 467 -9.01 -7.58 19.57
C PRO A 467 -10.21 -8.49 19.89
N GLU A 468 -11.42 -7.93 19.83
CA GLU A 468 -12.65 -8.63 20.24
C GLU A 468 -13.11 -9.72 19.26
N ALA A 469 -12.78 -9.58 17.97
CA ALA A 469 -13.07 -10.52 16.90
C ALA A 469 -12.06 -10.40 15.76
N GLY A 470 -11.99 -11.40 14.87
CA GLY A 470 -11.13 -11.38 13.68
C GLY A 470 -9.63 -11.30 13.99
N ASN A 471 -9.24 -11.67 15.22
CA ASN A 471 -7.88 -11.51 15.74
C ASN A 471 -6.95 -12.69 15.44
N ASN A 472 -7.45 -13.78 14.87
CA ASN A 472 -6.63 -14.91 14.47
C ASN A 472 -7.23 -15.61 13.25
N GLY A 473 -6.40 -16.37 12.55
CA GLY A 473 -6.84 -17.10 11.37
C GLY A 473 -5.75 -17.97 10.75
N LYS A 474 -6.01 -18.41 9.52
CA LYS A 474 -5.08 -19.27 8.76
C LYS A 474 -4.72 -18.64 7.42
N ALA A 475 -3.47 -18.80 7.03
CA ALA A 475 -2.97 -18.54 5.69
C ALA A 475 -2.53 -19.87 5.07
N ILE A 476 -3.16 -20.26 3.96
CA ILE A 476 -2.85 -21.51 3.25
C ILE A 476 -2.32 -21.18 1.87
N PHE A 477 -1.23 -21.83 1.49
CA PHE A 477 -0.53 -21.63 0.22
C PHE A 477 -0.73 -22.83 -0.71
N ASN A 478 -0.62 -22.59 -2.01
CA ASN A 478 -0.55 -23.61 -3.04
C ASN A 478 0.87 -24.19 -3.13
N GLU A 479 1.04 -25.32 -3.81
CA GLU A 479 2.36 -25.94 -4.04
C GLU A 479 3.33 -25.04 -4.82
N ASP A 480 2.82 -24.08 -5.60
CA ASP A 480 3.63 -23.11 -6.35
C ASP A 480 4.12 -21.93 -5.49
N GLY A 481 3.76 -21.89 -4.21
CA GLY A 481 4.11 -20.83 -3.26
C GLY A 481 3.16 -19.62 -3.27
N THR A 482 2.12 -19.63 -4.11
CA THR A 482 1.09 -18.57 -4.11
C THR A 482 0.06 -18.77 -3.00
N LEU A 483 -0.51 -17.68 -2.48
CA LEU A 483 -1.56 -17.77 -1.45
C LEU A 483 -2.86 -18.36 -2.04
N ARG A 484 -3.41 -19.38 -1.38
CA ARG A 484 -4.70 -19.98 -1.71
C ARG A 484 -5.84 -19.30 -0.95
N THR A 485 -5.69 -19.16 0.37
CA THR A 485 -6.70 -18.58 1.25
C THR A 485 -6.05 -17.84 2.41
N PHE A 486 -6.61 -16.71 2.79
CA PHE A 486 -6.28 -15.98 4.01
C PHE A 486 -7.57 -15.54 4.67
N GLU A 487 -7.92 -16.20 5.77
CA GLU A 487 -9.23 -16.01 6.42
C GLU A 487 -9.06 -15.98 7.94
N ALA A 488 -9.84 -15.13 8.60
CA ALA A 488 -10.01 -15.16 10.05
C ALA A 488 -10.77 -16.43 10.45
N ALA A 489 -10.45 -17.00 11.61
CA ALA A 489 -11.06 -18.24 12.09
C ALA A 489 -12.58 -18.11 12.30
N ASP A 490 -13.06 -16.91 12.62
CA ASP A 490 -14.46 -16.57 12.82
C ASP A 490 -15.13 -15.93 11.58
N GLY A 491 -14.37 -15.74 10.48
CA GLY A 491 -14.82 -15.10 9.25
C GLY A 491 -15.15 -13.61 9.39
N SER A 492 -14.77 -12.97 10.49
CA SER A 492 -15.06 -11.56 10.76
C SER A 492 -13.84 -10.66 10.48
N ASN A 493 -14.11 -9.36 10.29
CA ASN A 493 -13.06 -8.35 10.27
C ASN A 493 -12.46 -8.20 11.67
N LEU A 494 -11.22 -7.69 11.76
CA LEU A 494 -10.60 -7.40 13.05
C LEU A 494 -11.38 -6.27 13.72
N LEU A 495 -11.98 -6.58 14.88
CA LEU A 495 -12.75 -5.64 15.68
C LEU A 495 -11.95 -5.22 16.92
N PHE A 496 -11.70 -3.93 17.07
CA PHE A 496 -10.95 -3.39 18.20
C PHE A 496 -11.61 -2.13 18.74
N THR A 497 -11.87 -2.08 20.05
CA THR A 497 -12.36 -0.88 20.73
C THR A 497 -11.24 -0.21 21.51
N PRO A 498 -10.76 0.97 21.09
CA PRO A 498 -9.71 1.65 21.84
C PRO A 498 -10.17 2.08 23.23
N SER A 499 -9.24 2.09 24.20
CA SER A 499 -9.54 2.38 25.62
C SER A 499 -9.84 3.85 25.91
N ASP A 500 -9.74 4.73 24.91
CA ASP A 500 -9.92 6.18 25.02
C ASP A 500 -11.38 6.64 24.75
N GLY A 501 -12.30 5.69 24.57
CA GLY A 501 -13.72 5.96 24.35
C GLY A 501 -14.06 6.37 22.92
N THR A 502 -13.20 6.08 21.95
CA THR A 502 -13.51 6.15 20.52
C THR A 502 -14.42 4.99 20.08
N PRO A 503 -15.16 5.15 18.95
CA PRO A 503 -15.93 4.05 18.37
C PRO A 503 -15.06 2.85 18.00
N GLN A 504 -15.66 1.66 17.98
CA GLN A 504 -14.99 0.42 17.58
C GLN A 504 -14.50 0.51 16.13
N LEU A 505 -13.23 0.14 15.92
CA LEU A 505 -12.61 -0.02 14.62
C LEU A 505 -12.96 -1.39 14.03
N SER A 506 -13.27 -1.42 12.74
CA SER A 506 -13.50 -2.64 11.97
C SER A 506 -12.55 -2.65 10.77
N ILE A 507 -11.53 -3.50 10.83
CA ILE A 507 -10.43 -3.54 9.87
C ILE A 507 -10.47 -4.85 9.10
N ALA A 508 -10.61 -4.77 7.78
CA ALA A 508 -10.44 -5.91 6.89
C ALA A 508 -8.94 -6.11 6.61
N ILE A 509 -8.39 -7.23 7.07
CA ILE A 509 -7.02 -7.66 6.74
C ILE A 509 -7.10 -8.60 5.55
N ASP A 510 -6.58 -8.14 4.41
CA ASP A 510 -6.47 -8.93 3.19
C ASP A 510 -5.01 -9.23 2.89
N ALA A 511 -4.73 -10.41 2.39
CA ALA A 511 -3.41 -10.84 1.94
C ALA A 511 -3.45 -11.39 0.50
N SER A 512 -4.63 -11.41 -0.10
CA SER A 512 -4.86 -11.90 -1.46
C SER A 512 -4.46 -10.86 -2.50
N SER A 513 -4.14 -11.34 -3.69
CA SER A 513 -3.90 -10.48 -4.85
C SER A 513 -4.50 -11.09 -6.11
N THR A 514 -4.95 -10.22 -7.01
CA THR A 514 -5.40 -10.60 -8.36
C THR A 514 -4.22 -10.90 -9.30
N GLU A 515 -3.03 -10.41 -8.97
CA GLU A 515 -1.78 -10.73 -9.66
C GLU A 515 -1.11 -11.94 -8.99
N GLN A 516 -0.55 -12.89 -9.75
CA GLN A 516 -0.01 -14.16 -9.23
C GLN A 516 1.05 -14.03 -8.11
N LEU A 517 1.67 -12.86 -7.93
CA LEU A 517 2.73 -12.60 -6.95
C LEU A 517 2.53 -11.27 -6.16
N GLY A 518 1.31 -10.74 -6.11
CA GLY A 518 1.04 -9.43 -5.46
C GLY A 518 0.79 -9.50 -3.95
N GLY A 519 0.37 -10.66 -3.43
CA GLY A 519 -0.06 -10.89 -2.06
C GLY A 519 1.03 -11.54 -1.20
N LEU A 520 0.61 -12.25 -0.15
CA LEU A 520 1.53 -13.12 0.60
C LEU A 520 1.97 -14.31 -0.26
N THR A 521 3.23 -14.70 -0.11
CA THR A 521 3.84 -15.83 -0.81
C THR A 521 4.62 -16.70 0.16
N GLN A 522 4.89 -17.93 -0.25
CA GLN A 522 5.70 -18.87 0.50
C GLN A 522 6.81 -19.45 -0.38
N PHE A 523 7.99 -18.86 -0.28
CA PHE A 523 9.22 -19.29 -0.94
C PHE A 523 10.34 -19.54 0.06
N VAL A 524 11.35 -20.31 -0.36
CA VAL A 524 12.57 -20.59 0.40
C VAL A 524 13.47 -19.35 0.42
N ALA A 525 13.03 -18.31 1.11
CA ALA A 525 13.69 -17.03 1.29
C ALA A 525 13.33 -16.48 2.69
N PRO A 526 14.10 -15.52 3.25
CA PRO A 526 13.75 -14.91 4.53
C PRO A 526 12.31 -14.36 4.54
N SER A 527 11.65 -14.42 5.70
CA SER A 527 10.34 -13.82 5.86
C SER A 527 10.45 -12.30 5.77
N SER A 528 9.58 -11.71 4.96
CA SER A 528 9.56 -10.28 4.64
C SER A 528 8.12 -9.74 4.55
N ALA A 529 7.15 -10.45 5.13
CA ALA A 529 5.75 -10.04 5.10
C ALA A 529 5.59 -8.67 5.79
N SER A 530 4.92 -7.75 5.11
CA SER A 530 4.67 -6.40 5.60
C SER A 530 3.35 -5.86 5.06
N VAL A 531 2.81 -4.84 5.70
CA VAL A 531 1.67 -4.09 5.15
C VAL A 531 2.14 -3.28 3.95
N ARG A 532 1.51 -3.50 2.81
CA ARG A 532 1.79 -2.83 1.54
C ARG A 532 0.93 -1.57 1.38
N GLU A 533 -0.35 -1.71 1.67
CA GLU A 533 -1.35 -0.66 1.50
C GLU A 533 -2.25 -0.62 2.73
N GLN A 534 -2.56 0.59 3.17
CA GLN A 534 -3.61 0.87 4.13
C GLN A 534 -4.32 2.15 3.72
N ASP A 535 -5.59 2.29 4.11
CA ASP A 535 -6.41 3.46 3.76
C ASP A 535 -6.58 4.48 4.90
N GLY A 536 -6.15 4.11 6.10
CA GLY A 536 -6.15 4.96 7.28
C GLY A 536 -5.00 5.96 7.27
N ARG A 537 -5.27 7.13 7.86
CA ARG A 537 -4.31 8.23 7.98
C ARG A 537 -4.62 9.11 9.18
N GLY A 538 -3.57 9.64 9.82
CA GLY A 538 -3.70 10.68 10.83
C GLY A 538 -4.04 12.04 10.21
N ALA A 539 -4.40 13.01 11.05
CA ALA A 539 -4.59 14.39 10.60
C ALA A 539 -3.26 14.96 10.07
N GLY A 540 -3.35 15.77 9.00
CA GLY A 540 -2.17 16.36 8.36
C GLY A 540 -2.42 17.81 7.96
N THR A 541 -1.39 18.63 8.04
CA THR A 541 -1.43 20.02 7.54
C THR A 541 -0.95 20.06 6.10
N LEU A 542 -1.50 20.97 5.29
CA LEU A 542 -1.05 21.16 3.91
C LEU A 542 0.42 21.60 3.88
N VAL A 543 1.26 20.91 3.08
CA VAL A 543 2.69 21.18 2.94
C VAL A 543 3.01 21.86 1.61
N SER A 544 2.43 21.35 0.52
CA SER A 544 2.64 21.91 -0.82
C SER A 544 1.43 21.64 -1.72
N VAL A 545 1.33 22.39 -2.81
CA VAL A 545 0.23 22.32 -3.78
C VAL A 545 0.83 22.19 -5.17
N ASN A 546 0.54 21.07 -5.83
CA ASN A 546 1.03 20.78 -7.16
C ASN A 546 -0.13 20.83 -8.17
N VAL A 547 0.17 21.26 -9.40
CA VAL A 547 -0.81 21.27 -10.50
C VAL A 547 -0.39 20.27 -11.57
N GLU A 548 -1.24 19.26 -11.79
CA GLU A 548 -1.06 18.22 -12.81
C GLU A 548 -1.39 18.73 -14.23
N SER A 549 -1.04 17.95 -15.26
CA SER A 549 -1.23 18.36 -16.66
C SER A 549 -2.70 18.45 -17.11
N ASN A 550 -3.56 17.67 -16.45
CA ASN A 550 -5.03 17.71 -16.60
C ASN A 550 -5.67 18.91 -15.86
N GLY A 551 -4.87 19.74 -15.18
CA GLY A 551 -5.31 20.89 -14.40
C GLY A 551 -5.75 20.59 -12.98
N ASN A 552 -5.64 19.34 -12.51
CA ASN A 552 -5.93 18.99 -11.13
C ASN A 552 -4.90 19.64 -10.20
N ILE A 553 -5.40 20.27 -9.15
CA ILE A 553 -4.60 20.84 -8.08
C ILE A 553 -4.61 19.85 -6.91
N VAL A 554 -3.46 19.23 -6.68
CA VAL A 554 -3.24 18.21 -5.67
C VAL A 554 -2.48 18.80 -4.49
N GLY A 555 -3.07 18.71 -3.30
CA GLY A 555 -2.42 19.08 -2.05
C GLY A 555 -1.65 17.89 -1.48
N LEU A 556 -0.37 18.10 -1.16
CA LEU A 556 0.42 17.15 -0.38
C LEU A 556 0.39 17.58 1.09
N PHE A 557 0.01 16.65 1.95
CA PHE A 557 -0.13 16.89 3.39
C PHE A 557 1.03 16.28 4.19
N SER A 558 1.24 16.76 5.42
CA SER A 558 2.32 16.29 6.30
C SER A 558 2.17 14.85 6.77
N ASN A 559 0.95 14.30 6.67
CA ASN A 559 0.65 12.87 6.89
C ASN A 559 1.01 11.99 5.67
N GLY A 560 1.59 12.55 4.61
CA GLY A 560 1.96 11.85 3.38
C GLY A 560 0.80 11.61 2.40
N SER A 561 -0.42 12.06 2.73
CA SER A 561 -1.58 11.97 1.85
C SER A 561 -1.51 12.99 0.73
N ALA A 562 -1.97 12.59 -0.45
CA ALA A 562 -2.20 13.46 -1.59
C ALA A 562 -3.71 13.53 -1.86
N GLU A 563 -4.31 14.72 -1.76
CA GLU A 563 -5.74 14.92 -2.01
C GLU A 563 -5.97 15.90 -3.16
N ASN A 564 -6.95 15.60 -4.01
CA ASN A 564 -7.43 16.55 -5.01
C ASN A 564 -8.18 17.68 -4.30
N LEU A 565 -7.75 18.93 -4.47
CA LEU A 565 -8.35 20.10 -3.83
C LEU A 565 -9.29 20.84 -4.79
N ALA A 566 -8.81 21.06 -6.01
CA ALA A 566 -9.54 21.75 -7.06
C ALA A 566 -9.00 21.35 -8.43
N ARG A 567 -9.63 21.83 -9.50
CA ARG A 567 -9.15 21.67 -10.86
C ARG A 567 -9.34 22.98 -11.62
N VAL A 568 -8.30 23.46 -12.29
CA VAL A 568 -8.38 24.65 -13.15
C VAL A 568 -9.21 24.32 -14.39
N ALA A 569 -10.24 25.12 -14.67
CA ALA A 569 -11.05 24.96 -15.86
C ALA A 569 -10.46 25.77 -17.03
N LEU A 570 -10.46 25.17 -18.21
CA LEU A 570 -10.05 25.83 -19.45
C LEU A 570 -11.28 26.16 -20.29
N ALA A 571 -11.19 27.25 -21.04
CA ALA A 571 -12.16 27.61 -22.08
C ALA A 571 -11.55 27.42 -23.47
N SER A 572 -12.30 26.85 -24.39
CA SER A 572 -11.99 26.87 -25.83
C SER A 572 -13.09 27.58 -26.59
N PHE A 573 -12.74 28.16 -27.74
CA PHE A 573 -13.67 28.90 -28.59
C PHE A 573 -13.61 28.35 -30.01
N SER A 574 -14.77 28.26 -30.67
CA SER A 574 -14.82 27.89 -32.09
C SER A 574 -14.06 28.89 -32.98
N ASN A 575 -14.04 30.17 -32.59
CA ASN A 575 -13.32 31.21 -33.31
C ASN A 575 -12.55 32.15 -32.36
N VAL A 576 -11.30 31.79 -32.05
CA VAL A 576 -10.41 32.57 -31.18
C VAL A 576 -10.09 33.98 -31.71
N GLY A 577 -10.14 34.19 -33.03
CA GLY A 577 -9.91 35.50 -33.65
C GLY A 577 -11.07 36.49 -33.44
N GLY A 578 -12.26 35.98 -33.12
CA GLY A 578 -13.45 36.79 -32.82
C GLY A 578 -13.46 37.37 -31.41
N MET A 579 -12.55 36.97 -30.53
CA MET A 579 -12.50 37.50 -29.17
C MET A 579 -12.02 38.95 -29.15
N LYS A 580 -12.57 39.75 -28.24
CA LYS A 580 -12.18 41.16 -28.10
C LYS A 580 -11.18 41.31 -26.95
N ARG A 581 -10.08 42.02 -27.20
CA ARG A 581 -9.10 42.37 -26.16
C ARG A 581 -9.67 43.41 -25.18
N GLN A 582 -9.39 43.24 -23.90
CA GLN A 582 -9.77 44.16 -22.83
C GLN A 582 -8.56 44.84 -22.14
N GLY A 583 -7.35 44.65 -22.67
CA GLY A 583 -6.11 45.11 -22.03
C GLY A 583 -5.63 44.11 -20.98
N GLY A 584 -4.40 44.28 -20.48
CA GLY A 584 -3.81 43.38 -19.48
C GLY A 584 -3.79 41.90 -19.90
N ASN A 585 -3.57 41.62 -21.19
CA ASN A 585 -3.65 40.27 -21.78
C ASN A 585 -5.02 39.55 -21.66
N LEU A 586 -6.07 40.26 -21.25
CA LEU A 586 -7.43 39.71 -21.15
C LEU A 586 -8.20 39.79 -22.46
N PHE A 587 -9.03 38.78 -22.68
CA PHE A 587 -9.99 38.65 -23.77
C PHE A 587 -11.40 38.47 -23.22
N ILE A 588 -12.39 38.98 -23.95
CA ILE A 588 -13.81 38.70 -23.72
C ILE A 588 -14.44 38.05 -24.94
N GLN A 589 -15.43 37.22 -24.66
CA GLN A 589 -16.26 36.61 -25.69
C GLN A 589 -17.05 37.67 -26.46
N THR A 590 -17.27 37.41 -27.74
CA THR A 590 -18.14 38.21 -28.60
C THR A 590 -19.11 37.28 -29.33
N GLN A 591 -20.08 37.85 -30.03
CA GLN A 591 -20.95 37.05 -30.90
C GLN A 591 -20.15 36.31 -32.00
N SER A 592 -19.02 36.88 -32.43
CA SER A 592 -18.16 36.32 -33.48
C SER A 592 -17.20 35.23 -32.98
N SER A 593 -16.90 35.17 -31.67
CA SER A 593 -16.08 34.10 -31.11
C SER A 593 -16.84 32.79 -30.90
N GLY A 594 -18.17 32.87 -30.81
CA GLY A 594 -19.03 31.79 -30.35
C GLY A 594 -19.07 31.70 -28.83
N GLN A 595 -19.89 30.77 -28.33
CA GLN A 595 -19.95 30.45 -26.89
C GLN A 595 -18.70 29.66 -26.48
N PRO A 596 -18.17 29.90 -25.28
CA PRO A 596 -17.03 29.16 -24.75
C PRO A 596 -17.44 27.73 -24.42
N VAL A 597 -16.59 26.76 -24.77
CA VAL A 597 -16.68 25.39 -24.28
C VAL A 597 -15.74 25.27 -23.09
N LEU A 598 -16.31 25.08 -21.90
CA LEU A 598 -15.59 25.00 -20.64
C LEU A 598 -15.37 23.54 -20.25
N GLY A 599 -14.21 23.21 -19.70
CA GLY A 599 -13.99 21.92 -19.08
C GLY A 599 -12.55 21.66 -18.68
N ALA A 600 -12.27 20.40 -18.35
CA ALA A 600 -10.94 19.96 -17.96
C ALA A 600 -9.96 19.96 -19.14
N ALA A 601 -8.68 20.23 -18.85
CA ALA A 601 -7.58 20.03 -19.76
C ALA A 601 -7.45 18.55 -20.15
N GLU A 602 -6.86 18.27 -21.31
CA GLU A 602 -6.68 16.95 -21.95
C GLU A 602 -7.97 16.15 -22.26
N SER A 603 -9.12 16.52 -21.70
CA SER A 603 -10.41 15.84 -21.90
C SER A 603 -11.38 16.69 -22.72
N THR A 604 -11.95 17.72 -22.12
CA THR A 604 -12.96 18.57 -22.79
C THR A 604 -12.27 19.58 -23.70
N VAL A 605 -11.15 20.12 -23.24
CA VAL A 605 -10.28 21.03 -23.99
C VAL A 605 -9.00 20.27 -24.31
N GLN A 606 -8.57 20.28 -25.58
CA GLN A 606 -7.44 19.47 -26.05
C GLN A 606 -6.05 19.97 -25.58
N GLY A 607 -5.97 21.13 -24.94
CA GLY A 607 -4.73 21.62 -24.35
C GLY A 607 -4.41 20.97 -22.99
N SER A 608 -3.12 20.92 -22.64
CA SER A 608 -2.63 20.50 -21.33
C SER A 608 -2.05 21.68 -20.55
N ILE A 609 -2.02 21.59 -19.23
CA ILE A 609 -1.40 22.58 -18.35
C ILE A 609 0.01 22.12 -17.99
N ARG A 610 0.92 23.06 -17.82
CA ARG A 610 2.29 22.82 -17.36
C ARG A 610 2.58 23.74 -16.18
N SER A 611 2.64 23.15 -15.00
CA SER A 611 3.06 23.83 -13.77
C SER A 611 4.53 24.25 -13.84
N GLY A 612 4.87 25.35 -13.18
CA GLY A 612 6.21 25.91 -13.16
C GLY A 612 6.61 26.59 -14.46
N SER A 613 5.66 26.98 -15.31
CA SER A 613 5.98 27.57 -16.61
C SER A 613 5.04 28.69 -17.01
N ILE A 614 5.53 29.63 -17.81
CA ILE A 614 4.73 30.72 -18.38
C ILE A 614 4.89 30.73 -19.90
N GLU A 615 3.80 31.01 -20.62
CA GLU A 615 3.86 31.25 -22.05
C GLU A 615 4.46 32.63 -22.34
N MET A 616 5.48 32.69 -23.21
CA MET A 616 6.06 33.95 -23.68
C MET A 616 5.29 34.53 -24.88
N SER A 617 5.59 35.78 -25.23
CA SER A 617 5.08 36.41 -26.44
C SER A 617 5.35 35.56 -27.69
N ASN A 618 4.38 35.46 -28.59
CA ASN A 618 4.55 34.76 -29.87
C ASN A 618 5.17 35.65 -30.97
N VAL A 619 5.69 36.82 -30.60
CA VAL A 619 6.27 37.80 -31.52
C VAL A 619 7.76 37.49 -31.76
N ASP A 620 8.15 37.39 -33.04
CA ASP A 620 9.55 37.27 -33.45
C ASP A 620 10.12 38.65 -33.83
N LEU A 621 11.13 39.10 -33.08
CA LEU A 621 11.79 40.38 -33.26
C LEU A 621 12.40 40.57 -34.66
N ALA A 622 13.02 39.53 -35.22
CA ALA A 622 13.68 39.60 -36.52
C ALA A 622 12.64 39.79 -37.64
N HIS A 623 11.51 39.09 -37.51
CA HIS A 623 10.39 39.23 -38.43
C HIS A 623 9.75 40.63 -38.32
N GLU A 624 9.53 41.12 -37.11
CA GLU A 624 8.93 42.44 -36.89
C GLU A 624 9.83 43.59 -37.37
N PHE A 625 11.15 43.53 -37.17
CA PHE A 625 12.05 44.56 -37.72
C PHE A 625 12.06 44.55 -39.25
N THR A 626 11.99 43.38 -39.88
CA THR A 626 11.88 43.27 -41.35
C THR A 626 10.56 43.90 -41.84
N ASN A 627 9.46 43.62 -41.14
CA ASN A 627 8.16 44.22 -41.41
C ASN A 627 8.17 45.75 -41.18
N MET A 628 8.88 46.23 -40.17
CA MET A 628 9.04 47.66 -39.90
C MET A 628 9.77 48.36 -41.05
N ILE A 629 10.91 47.81 -41.49
CA ILE A 629 11.72 48.39 -42.57
C ILE A 629 10.92 48.42 -43.88
N THR A 630 10.22 47.32 -44.22
CA THR A 630 9.41 47.26 -45.44
C THR A 630 8.24 48.25 -45.40
N THR A 631 7.57 48.36 -44.25
CA THR A 631 6.46 49.30 -44.05
C THR A 631 6.93 50.76 -44.08
N GLN A 632 8.08 51.07 -43.46
CA GLN A 632 8.68 52.40 -43.49
C GLN A 632 9.07 52.82 -44.91
N ARG A 633 9.65 51.90 -45.70
CA ARG A 633 9.94 52.15 -47.12
C ARG A 633 8.66 52.37 -47.93
N GLY A 634 7.61 51.59 -47.65
CA GLY A 634 6.28 51.78 -48.24
C GLY A 634 5.71 53.18 -47.95
N PHE A 635 5.74 53.61 -46.69
CA PHE A 635 5.33 54.95 -46.27
C PHE A 635 6.12 56.04 -47.01
N GLN A 636 7.45 55.93 -47.09
CA GLN A 636 8.30 56.89 -47.81
C GLN A 636 8.00 56.91 -49.31
N ALA A 637 7.71 55.76 -49.93
CA ALA A 637 7.35 55.67 -51.34
C ALA A 637 5.99 56.33 -51.61
N SER A 638 4.98 56.09 -50.77
CA SER A 638 3.67 56.74 -50.87
C SER A 638 3.78 58.26 -50.67
N ALA A 639 4.59 58.72 -49.71
CA ALA A 639 4.83 60.14 -49.49
C ALA A 639 5.51 60.81 -50.71
N ARG A 640 6.51 60.17 -51.32
CA ARG A 640 7.14 60.65 -52.56
C ARG A 640 6.16 60.72 -53.73
N SER A 641 5.23 59.76 -53.84
CA SER A 641 4.19 59.81 -54.88
C SER A 641 3.29 61.05 -54.75
N ILE A 642 3.04 61.51 -53.53
CA ILE A 642 2.27 62.75 -53.27
C ILE A 642 3.08 63.96 -53.73
N THR A 643 4.36 64.07 -53.33
CA THR A 643 5.19 65.22 -53.71
C THR A 643 5.41 65.31 -55.22
N THR A 644 5.66 64.19 -55.89
CA THR A 644 5.79 64.17 -57.36
C THR A 644 4.48 64.54 -58.05
N SER A 645 3.33 64.11 -57.52
CA SER A 645 2.03 64.51 -58.07
C SER A 645 1.76 66.01 -57.88
N ASP A 646 2.20 66.60 -56.77
CA ASP A 646 2.10 68.03 -56.48
C ASP A 646 3.02 68.87 -57.39
N GLU A 647 4.27 68.44 -57.60
CA GLU A 647 5.18 69.07 -58.55
C GLU A 647 4.61 69.08 -59.98
N LEU A 648 4.05 67.96 -60.44
CA LEU A 648 3.38 67.89 -61.74
C LEU A 648 2.14 68.78 -61.82
N LEU A 649 1.35 68.90 -60.75
CA LEU A 649 0.22 69.83 -60.69
C LEU A 649 0.69 71.28 -60.84
N ASN A 650 1.74 71.66 -60.12
CA ASN A 650 2.31 72.99 -60.20
C ASN A 650 2.82 73.29 -61.62
N GLU A 651 3.49 72.35 -62.27
CA GLU A 651 3.94 72.51 -63.66
C GLU A 651 2.76 72.68 -64.63
N VAL A 652 1.69 71.90 -64.47
CA VAL A 652 0.46 72.02 -65.29
C VAL A 652 -0.24 73.36 -65.05
N VAL A 653 -0.28 73.86 -63.82
CA VAL A 653 -0.84 75.19 -63.51
C VAL A 653 -0.01 76.28 -64.17
N ASN A 654 1.32 76.14 -64.20
CA ASN A 654 2.22 77.09 -64.85
C ASN A 654 2.11 77.05 -66.39
N LEU A 655 1.76 75.92 -66.99
CA LEU A 655 1.51 75.78 -68.44
C LEU A 655 0.26 76.52 -68.94
N LYS A 656 -0.69 76.84 -68.06
CA LYS A 656 -1.92 77.58 -68.41
C LYS A 656 -1.73 79.11 -68.38
N ARG A 657 -0.62 79.59 -67.84
CA ARG A 657 -0.23 81.01 -67.86
C ARG A 657 0.62 81.30 -69.09
#